data_AF-A0A0X3V3Z7-F1
#
_entry.id   AF-A0A0X3V3Z7-F1
#
_cell.length_a   1.000
_cell.length_b   1.000
_cell.length_c   1.000
_cell.angle_alpha   90.00
_cell.angle_beta   90.00
_cell.angle_gamma   90.00
#
_symmetry.space_group_name_H-M   'P 1'
#
loop_
_entity.id
_entity.type
_entity.pdbx_description
1 polymer ?
#
loop_
_entity_poly.entity_id
_entity_poly.type
_entity_poly.pdbx_seq_one_letter_code
_entity_poly.pdbx_strand_id
1 'polypeptide(L)'
;MAAPAPLPAQKLSRRTVLGGAATVLAAAAFPATGADAAVLPQIPLPAPASLEGAQWIWHPGSTTEAGTRYLRREFTVPAGPYTDAQLVVTGDDTVDVWLNDTWLTGSPRVADAWKQARYVDLGAALRPGLNTLRIAVRNTSTGPAGLLGRLRVSTAAGTVDLVTDGSWQAAAAVPETWVTASVLGAYGIAPWNRQVAAPPSGAASPVTLAGLTTQRRTSPLGIDAVAPLFGWRLAATVAGQIQGRYQLTVGTQATGADVWDSGQVASGDSVDVAYGGTRLASNRTYHWRVRVWDAQGRPSPWSAPATFDTGLYDPGTEWKAAFIGAPATANLTGASWIWYPEGDPASSAPAGTRYFRRTVDLTPSGRAVLVVTGDDTADVWVNGTQVSASRRVTDSWKRATTIDVTAALRAGANTLAIAGTNTSAGPAGVIAKLTVGSTVVVTDAGWKSATSAPAGWEQPGFDDAAWPGAQVTAASGAGPWGTSVAVPRPTPYVSKGFVIAKPIARARLFATALGLHETYLNGTKVGDDRLAPGWTDYRKRVQYRVHDVTAALKQGGNTLGALIGNGWYSGNVGFAGTAIYGATPWYSARLAIEYTDGTTAEVLTDGSWTVTASTIVDDDLYQGENQDARINPGTGTPVTVRAEALPPLVAQVDPGVTVQKDLTPVAITQPKPGVWIVDLGQNFTGWNRLRVTGPAGTKVTLRHGEVLNPDGTLYTTNLRAAQATDTFTLAGTGAAEVFEPHFTVHGYRYVEITGFPGTPVAGSLTGRAAWTAGAGTGTFSTSDPLVNQLAHNILWGARSNMLSIPTDCPQRDERLGWTGDIAAFSATATFGFDTHGLLTKFADDLVDAQQADGAFTDVAPAVIGGAGKAGWADAGVIVPYNIWQRYGDLSVVDRHYDAMRRYVDYLRATAGSDLIRDHETFGDWLNVNDNTPNDVTSTAYFGWSARLLSRMAAATGRAADATAYGTLADRIGAAFTTRFVAADGTVGSGSQTGYVLALGFGLVPPARVQAVADRLAAAVAARDGHLSVGFMGVENLLPVLAAHGHVDTAYRILLQPGYPGWGWMSAKGATTIWERWDGITTDGGFQDPGMNSFNHYGLGSVGDWLYREVGGLGPASPGYRQVLVAPRPGGPLTTAAASLTTAYGVSSSSWRRTGAALALEVVVPPNATAVVRVPAGSAAAVTAPAEAVPQGYANGVASYTVGSGRYTFTVS
;
A
#
# COMPACT_ATOMS: atom_id res chain seq x y z
N MET A 1 10.45 47.62 -30.83
CA MET A 1 9.86 48.98 -30.86
C MET A 1 9.07 49.18 -29.58
N ALA A 2 9.07 50.41 -29.03
CA ALA A 2 8.20 50.96 -27.97
C ALA A 2 7.85 50.08 -26.74
N ALA A 3 8.48 50.41 -25.61
CA ALA A 3 7.92 50.18 -24.26
C ALA A 3 6.95 51.34 -23.87
N PRO A 4 6.32 51.35 -22.67
CA PRO A 4 7.02 51.87 -21.49
C PRO A 4 6.73 51.15 -20.15
N ALA A 5 7.45 51.58 -19.10
CA ALA A 5 7.37 51.10 -17.71
C ALA A 5 6.66 52.15 -16.78
N PRO A 6 7.00 52.33 -15.49
CA PRO A 6 6.50 51.56 -14.33
C PRO A 6 5.85 52.42 -13.19
N LEU A 7 5.25 51.74 -12.19
CA LEU A 7 5.15 52.06 -10.72
C LEU A 7 4.90 53.51 -10.21
N PRO A 8 4.07 53.74 -9.16
CA PRO A 8 4.52 53.46 -7.77
C PRO A 8 3.43 53.15 -6.71
N ALA A 9 3.89 52.85 -5.48
CA ALA A 9 3.06 52.65 -4.29
C ALA A 9 2.95 53.92 -3.42
N GLN A 10 1.85 54.05 -2.64
CA GLN A 10 1.82 54.94 -1.48
C GLN A 10 0.90 54.43 -0.35
N LYS A 11 1.30 54.69 0.89
CA LYS A 11 0.56 54.40 2.14
C LYS A 11 -0.45 55.51 2.42
N LEU A 12 -1.54 55.22 3.13
CA LEU A 12 -2.23 56.19 4.00
C LEU A 12 -2.97 55.48 5.17
N SER A 13 -3.44 56.26 6.15
CA SER A 13 -3.48 55.85 7.57
C SER A 13 -4.88 55.67 8.20
N ARG A 14 -4.87 55.03 9.39
CA ARG A 14 -5.99 54.86 10.35
C ARG A 14 -6.85 56.13 10.56
N ARG A 15 -8.18 55.97 10.71
CA ARG A 15 -8.91 56.03 12.01
C ARG A 15 -10.46 55.90 11.95
N THR A 16 -11.01 55.05 12.86
CA THR A 16 -12.32 55.14 13.59
C THR A 16 -13.67 55.21 12.85
N VAL A 17 -14.58 54.23 13.07
CA VAL A 17 -15.85 54.28 13.90
C VAL A 17 -17.10 54.50 13.02
N LEU A 18 -18.24 53.78 13.08
CA LEU A 18 -18.86 52.66 13.87
C LEU A 18 -19.70 51.77 12.88
N GLY A 19 -20.40 50.68 13.19
CA GLY A 19 -20.60 49.88 14.41
C GLY A 19 -21.79 48.89 14.27
N GLY A 20 -21.78 47.76 15.01
CA GLY A 20 -22.90 46.79 15.14
C GLY A 20 -22.95 45.68 14.07
N ALA A 21 -23.04 44.38 14.41
CA ALA A 21 -23.00 43.73 15.73
C ALA A 21 -22.41 42.30 15.62
N ALA A 22 -21.52 41.92 16.55
CA ALA A 22 -20.96 40.58 16.65
C ALA A 22 -20.55 40.25 18.09
N THR A 23 -21.30 39.34 18.72
CA THR A 23 -21.05 38.66 20.01
C THR A 23 -22.13 37.58 20.15
N VAL A 24 -21.91 36.36 20.67
CA VAL A 24 -20.84 35.84 21.52
C VAL A 24 -20.44 34.42 21.07
N LEU A 25 -19.14 34.14 21.03
CA LEU A 25 -18.60 32.80 21.28
C LEU A 25 -17.28 32.97 22.04
N ALA A 26 -17.38 33.00 23.36
CA ALA A 26 -16.24 33.25 24.24
C ALA A 26 -15.45 31.95 24.45
N ALA A 27 -14.18 31.95 24.04
CA ALA A 27 -13.24 30.92 24.44
C ALA A 27 -12.93 31.07 25.93
N ALA A 28 -13.27 30.06 26.74
CA ALA A 28 -12.85 30.00 28.13
C ALA A 28 -11.36 29.61 28.19
N ALA A 29 -10.51 30.54 28.61
CA ALA A 29 -9.13 30.23 28.97
C ALA A 29 -9.13 29.49 30.32
N PHE A 30 -8.73 28.22 30.32
CA PHE A 30 -8.53 27.46 31.55
C PHE A 30 -7.16 27.76 32.16
N PRO A 31 -7.07 28.07 33.48
CA PRO A 31 -5.80 28.18 34.16
C PRO A 31 -5.17 26.79 34.35
N ALA A 32 -3.84 26.70 34.21
CA ALA A 32 -3.11 25.49 34.52
C ALA A 32 -3.01 25.29 36.05
N THR A 33 -3.97 24.58 36.62
CA THR A 33 -3.88 23.98 37.96
C THR A 33 -3.99 22.47 37.82
N GLY A 34 -3.08 21.73 38.45
CA GLY A 34 -3.07 20.26 38.39
C GLY A 34 -4.40 19.70 38.88
N ALA A 35 -5.18 19.15 37.95
CA ALA A 35 -6.35 18.35 38.26
C ALA A 35 -5.91 16.89 38.26
N ASP A 36 -6.03 16.22 39.41
CA ASP A 36 -6.05 14.75 39.44
C ASP A 36 -7.11 14.28 38.43
N ALA A 37 -6.75 13.31 37.60
CA ALA A 37 -7.67 12.76 36.61
C ALA A 37 -8.88 12.16 37.34
N ALA A 38 -10.01 12.87 37.30
CA ALA A 38 -11.20 12.50 38.03
C ALA A 38 -11.72 11.16 37.50
N VAL A 39 -11.45 10.08 38.24
CA VAL A 39 -11.96 8.74 37.95
C VAL A 39 -13.47 8.81 37.88
N LEU A 40 -14.02 8.72 36.66
CA LEU A 40 -15.46 8.71 36.47
C LEU A 40 -16.05 7.53 37.25
N PRO A 41 -17.09 7.76 38.10
CA PRO A 41 -17.64 6.71 38.92
C PRO A 41 -18.16 5.58 38.03
N GLN A 42 -17.70 4.36 38.26
CA GLN A 42 -18.21 3.18 37.57
C GLN A 42 -19.66 2.96 38.00
N ILE A 43 -20.60 3.35 37.14
CA ILE A 43 -22.00 2.99 37.27
C ILE A 43 -22.08 1.48 37.00
N PRO A 44 -22.44 0.63 37.99
CA PRO A 44 -22.67 -0.79 37.75
C PRO A 44 -23.84 -0.95 36.79
N LEU A 45 -23.82 -1.97 35.92
CA LEU A 45 -25.01 -2.31 35.15
C LEU A 45 -26.17 -2.62 36.12
N PRO A 46 -27.37 -2.07 35.90
CA PRO A 46 -28.52 -2.37 36.72
C PRO A 46 -28.88 -3.86 36.64
N ALA A 47 -29.48 -4.38 37.71
CA ALA A 47 -29.87 -5.78 37.78
C ALA A 47 -30.84 -6.15 36.63
N PRO A 48 -30.80 -7.40 36.13
CA PRO A 48 -31.72 -7.87 35.10
C PRO A 48 -33.19 -7.62 35.46
N ALA A 49 -33.94 -7.04 34.53
CA ALA A 49 -35.35 -6.73 34.70
C ALA A 49 -36.19 -8.01 34.89
N SER A 50 -37.09 -7.99 35.88
CA SER A 50 -38.00 -9.12 36.15
C SER A 50 -38.96 -9.33 34.98
N LEU A 51 -39.10 -10.59 34.53
CA LEU A 51 -40.10 -11.02 33.55
C LEU A 51 -41.54 -11.04 34.10
N GLU A 52 -41.74 -10.65 35.36
CA GLU A 52 -43.08 -10.47 35.94
C GLU A 52 -43.88 -9.40 35.17
N GLY A 53 -45.12 -9.76 34.81
CA GLY A 53 -45.99 -8.97 33.93
C GLY A 53 -45.86 -9.29 32.44
N ALA A 54 -44.79 -9.98 32.00
CA ALA A 54 -44.65 -10.39 30.60
C ALA A 54 -45.52 -11.61 30.25
N GLN A 55 -45.88 -11.70 28.97
CA GLN A 55 -46.69 -12.77 28.42
C GLN A 55 -45.90 -13.56 27.36
N TRP A 56 -46.11 -14.87 27.30
CA TRP A 56 -45.63 -15.69 26.20
C TRP A 56 -46.40 -15.31 24.93
N ILE A 57 -45.69 -14.97 23.85
CA ILE A 57 -46.27 -14.57 22.57
C ILE A 57 -45.72 -15.41 21.41
N TRP A 58 -46.52 -15.57 20.36
CA TRP A 58 -46.15 -16.34 19.18
C TRP A 58 -46.81 -15.83 17.89
N HIS A 59 -46.46 -16.43 16.76
CA HIS A 59 -47.21 -16.23 15.53
C HIS A 59 -48.61 -16.88 15.63
N PRO A 60 -49.69 -16.24 15.17
CA PRO A 60 -51.01 -16.84 15.11
C PRO A 60 -51.04 -18.16 14.30
N GLY A 61 -51.66 -19.20 14.84
CA GLY A 61 -51.73 -20.53 14.22
C GLY A 61 -51.29 -21.63 15.18
N SER A 62 -50.70 -22.70 14.64
CA SER A 62 -50.20 -23.80 15.48
C SER A 62 -49.04 -23.35 16.37
N THR A 63 -49.19 -23.57 17.67
CA THR A 63 -48.15 -23.35 18.68
C THR A 63 -47.17 -24.52 18.79
N THR A 64 -47.37 -25.60 18.01
CA THR A 64 -46.54 -26.82 18.05
C THR A 64 -45.85 -27.16 16.74
N GLU A 65 -45.85 -26.25 15.77
CA GLU A 65 -45.06 -26.40 14.56
C GLU A 65 -43.58 -26.09 14.82
N ALA A 66 -42.71 -27.03 14.42
CA ALA A 66 -41.28 -26.76 14.32
C ALA A 66 -41.00 -25.75 13.19
N GLY A 67 -40.09 -24.81 13.43
CA GLY A 67 -39.77 -23.74 12.49
C GLY A 67 -39.27 -22.48 13.19
N THR A 68 -38.80 -21.53 12.39
CA THR A 68 -38.46 -20.18 12.88
C THR A 68 -39.68 -19.27 12.78
N ARG A 69 -39.93 -18.46 13.80
CA ARG A 69 -40.85 -17.33 13.79
C ARG A 69 -40.07 -16.05 14.09
N TYR A 70 -40.48 -14.98 13.44
CA TYR A 70 -39.86 -13.65 13.59
C TYR A 70 -40.85 -12.78 14.35
N LEU A 71 -40.38 -12.05 15.34
CA LEU A 71 -41.17 -11.13 16.15
C LEU A 71 -40.52 -9.75 16.13
N ARG A 72 -41.31 -8.68 16.09
CA ARG A 72 -40.80 -7.32 16.16
C ARG A 72 -41.61 -6.41 17.07
N ARG A 73 -40.91 -5.42 17.61
CA ARG A 73 -41.48 -4.29 18.34
C ARG A 73 -40.71 -3.02 18.00
N GLU A 74 -41.45 -1.98 17.65
CA GLU A 74 -40.91 -0.62 17.52
C GLU A 74 -41.14 0.15 18.82
N PHE A 75 -40.17 0.98 19.19
CA PHE A 75 -40.22 1.80 20.41
C PHE A 75 -39.38 3.06 20.24
N THR A 76 -39.76 4.14 20.93
CA THR A 76 -39.03 5.41 20.90
C THR A 76 -38.26 5.59 22.19
N VAL A 77 -36.95 5.79 22.10
CA VAL A 77 -36.07 5.99 23.27
C VAL A 77 -36.16 7.44 23.77
N PRO A 78 -36.31 7.69 25.09
CA PRO A 78 -36.29 9.04 25.65
C PRO A 78 -34.94 9.74 25.41
N ALA A 79 -34.95 11.07 25.29
CA ALA A 79 -33.72 11.82 25.04
C ALA A 79 -32.75 11.80 26.23
N GLY A 80 -31.45 11.90 25.93
CA GLY A 80 -30.38 11.98 26.91
C GLY A 80 -29.63 10.65 27.16
N PRO A 81 -28.58 10.67 28.00
CA PRO A 81 -27.79 9.49 28.31
C PRO A 81 -28.62 8.45 29.09
N TYR A 82 -28.46 7.18 28.73
CA TYR A 82 -29.17 6.06 29.37
C TYR A 82 -28.47 5.63 30.66
N THR A 83 -29.23 5.51 31.75
CA THR A 83 -28.80 4.90 33.03
C THR A 83 -29.14 3.41 33.09
N ASP A 84 -30.08 2.96 32.26
CA ASP A 84 -30.47 1.56 32.06
C ASP A 84 -30.79 1.36 30.57
N ALA A 85 -30.38 0.23 30.01
CA ALA A 85 -30.53 -0.10 28.59
C ALA A 85 -30.42 -1.61 28.38
N GLN A 86 -31.48 -2.35 28.71
CA GLN A 86 -31.45 -3.81 28.77
C GLN A 86 -32.67 -4.47 28.12
N LEU A 87 -32.47 -5.70 27.63
CA LEU A 87 -33.51 -6.66 27.31
C LEU A 87 -33.24 -7.95 28.09
N VAL A 88 -34.23 -8.44 28.84
CA VAL A 88 -34.25 -9.80 29.37
C VAL A 88 -35.20 -10.62 28.51
N VAL A 89 -34.71 -11.69 27.89
CA VAL A 89 -35.47 -12.44 26.87
C VAL A 89 -35.18 -13.94 26.87
N THR A 90 -36.19 -14.74 26.54
CA THR A 90 -36.08 -16.17 26.31
C THR A 90 -37.06 -16.65 25.22
N GLY A 91 -36.75 -17.76 24.56
CA GLY A 91 -37.59 -18.39 23.54
C GLY A 91 -37.41 -19.91 23.57
N ASP A 92 -38.48 -20.63 23.20
CA ASP A 92 -38.73 -22.04 23.59
C ASP A 92 -37.65 -23.08 23.26
N ASP A 93 -36.85 -22.89 22.21
CA ASP A 93 -35.57 -23.61 22.05
C ASP A 93 -34.42 -22.63 21.79
N THR A 94 -34.67 -21.61 20.96
CA THR A 94 -33.65 -20.68 20.51
C THR A 94 -34.18 -19.25 20.46
N VAL A 95 -33.34 -18.27 20.76
CA VAL A 95 -33.67 -16.85 20.55
C VAL A 95 -32.47 -16.08 20.04
N ASP A 96 -32.66 -15.29 18.99
CA ASP A 96 -31.67 -14.39 18.41
C ASP A 96 -32.24 -12.97 18.31
N VAL A 97 -31.41 -11.99 18.68
CA VAL A 97 -31.85 -10.60 18.90
C VAL A 97 -31.10 -9.65 17.97
N TRP A 98 -31.84 -8.79 17.28
CA TRP A 98 -31.32 -7.63 16.56
C TRP A 98 -31.96 -6.35 17.09
N LEU A 99 -31.15 -5.29 17.22
CA LEU A 99 -31.61 -3.93 17.43
C LEU A 99 -31.11 -3.06 16.28
N ASN A 100 -32.02 -2.42 15.54
CA ASN A 100 -31.67 -1.56 14.39
C ASN A 100 -30.74 -2.29 13.38
N ASP A 101 -31.11 -3.54 13.06
CA ASP A 101 -30.39 -4.51 12.23
C ASP A 101 -28.99 -4.93 12.71
N THR A 102 -28.57 -4.50 13.89
CA THR A 102 -27.36 -4.98 14.57
C THR A 102 -27.70 -6.23 15.38
N TRP A 103 -27.13 -7.39 15.03
CA TRP A 103 -27.27 -8.61 15.84
C TRP A 103 -26.56 -8.43 17.19
N LEU A 104 -27.26 -8.75 18.27
CA LEU A 104 -26.77 -8.55 19.64
C LEU A 104 -26.44 -9.86 20.36
N THR A 105 -27.27 -10.90 20.18
CA THR A 105 -27.03 -12.20 20.84
C THR A 105 -27.84 -13.31 20.19
N GLY A 106 -27.40 -14.55 20.43
CA GLY A 106 -28.13 -15.79 20.13
C GLY A 106 -28.00 -16.78 21.27
N SER A 107 -29.10 -17.43 21.68
CA SER A 107 -29.11 -18.40 22.77
C SER A 107 -28.30 -19.67 22.46
N PRO A 108 -27.85 -20.43 23.49
CA PRO A 108 -27.17 -21.70 23.26
C PRO A 108 -28.15 -22.67 22.60
N ARG A 109 -27.68 -23.46 21.61
CA ARG A 109 -28.50 -24.41 20.86
C ARG A 109 -28.57 -25.76 21.59
N VAL A 110 -29.17 -25.75 22.79
CA VAL A 110 -29.30 -26.93 23.67
C VAL A 110 -30.74 -27.08 24.14
N ALA A 111 -31.15 -28.31 24.45
CA ALA A 111 -32.45 -28.58 25.04
C ALA A 111 -32.66 -27.75 26.32
N ASP A 112 -33.89 -27.30 26.55
CA ASP A 112 -34.26 -26.48 27.71
C ASP A 112 -33.54 -25.12 27.85
N ALA A 113 -32.87 -24.63 26.80
CA ALA A 113 -32.23 -23.30 26.83
C ALA A 113 -33.19 -22.18 27.23
N TRP A 114 -34.49 -22.33 26.93
CA TRP A 114 -35.55 -21.39 27.32
C TRP A 114 -35.68 -21.17 28.83
N LYS A 115 -35.23 -22.13 29.65
CA LYS A 115 -35.26 -22.04 31.12
C LYS A 115 -34.23 -21.06 31.69
N GLN A 116 -33.32 -20.52 30.87
CA GLN A 116 -32.41 -19.45 31.26
C GLN A 116 -32.62 -18.23 30.37
N ALA A 117 -33.24 -17.19 30.91
CA ALA A 117 -33.35 -15.92 30.19
C ALA A 117 -31.97 -15.31 29.95
N ARG A 118 -31.81 -14.64 28.82
CA ARG A 118 -30.63 -13.85 28.48
C ARG A 118 -30.85 -12.39 28.84
N TYR A 119 -29.86 -11.83 29.53
CA TYR A 119 -29.64 -10.38 29.54
C TYR A 119 -28.99 -9.99 28.21
N VAL A 120 -29.40 -8.85 27.66
CA VAL A 120 -28.80 -8.21 26.49
C VAL A 120 -28.61 -6.73 26.81
N ASP A 121 -27.36 -6.27 26.77
CA ASP A 121 -27.07 -4.83 26.83
C ASP A 121 -27.43 -4.19 25.49
N LEU A 122 -28.37 -3.25 25.51
CA LEU A 122 -28.85 -2.55 24.32
C LEU A 122 -28.03 -1.29 24.03
N GLY A 123 -27.23 -0.80 25.00
CA GLY A 123 -26.63 0.54 24.98
C GLY A 123 -25.82 0.87 23.72
N ALA A 124 -25.10 -0.13 23.18
CA ALA A 124 -24.26 0.01 21.99
C ALA A 124 -25.02 0.08 20.65
N ALA A 125 -26.30 -0.29 20.61
CA ALA A 125 -27.09 -0.34 19.38
C ALA A 125 -28.37 0.53 19.42
N LEU A 126 -28.71 1.11 20.58
CA LEU A 126 -29.76 2.12 20.70
C LEU A 126 -29.38 3.40 19.93
N ARG A 127 -30.36 3.96 19.23
CA ARG A 127 -30.26 5.26 18.54
C ARG A 127 -31.26 6.25 19.15
N PRO A 128 -31.02 7.57 19.10
CA PRO A 128 -32.04 8.55 19.49
C PRO A 128 -33.31 8.40 18.64
N GLY A 129 -34.49 8.49 19.27
CA GLY A 129 -35.77 8.38 18.58
C GLY A 129 -36.25 6.93 18.37
N LEU A 130 -36.76 6.63 17.17
CA LEU A 130 -37.36 5.34 16.86
C LEU A 130 -36.31 4.22 16.74
N ASN A 131 -36.58 3.10 17.38
CA ASN A 131 -35.76 1.90 17.38
C ASN A 131 -36.62 0.67 17.05
N THR A 132 -36.06 -0.28 16.32
CA THR A 132 -36.74 -1.53 15.96
C THR A 132 -36.00 -2.72 16.58
N LEU A 133 -36.66 -3.39 17.51
CA LEU A 133 -36.25 -4.68 18.07
C LEU A 133 -36.83 -5.79 17.20
N ARG A 134 -35.97 -6.63 16.61
CA ARG A 134 -36.33 -7.84 15.86
C ARG A 134 -35.78 -9.05 16.60
N ILE A 135 -36.60 -10.09 16.75
CA ILE A 135 -36.24 -11.31 17.46
C ILE A 135 -36.65 -12.50 16.60
N ALA A 136 -35.71 -13.42 16.34
CA ALA A 136 -36.04 -14.73 15.76
C ALA A 136 -36.09 -15.76 16.88
N VAL A 137 -37.15 -16.57 16.91
CA VAL A 137 -37.28 -17.74 17.78
C VAL A 137 -37.52 -18.95 16.90
N ARG A 138 -36.64 -19.95 16.98
CA ARG A 138 -36.84 -21.24 16.32
C ARG A 138 -37.22 -22.28 17.36
N ASN A 139 -38.35 -22.94 17.12
CA ASN A 139 -38.78 -24.18 17.74
C ASN A 139 -38.26 -25.36 16.89
N THR A 140 -37.73 -26.39 17.53
CA THR A 140 -37.10 -27.57 16.91
C THR A 140 -37.97 -28.82 17.00
N SER A 141 -39.03 -28.81 17.80
CA SER A 141 -39.84 -30.00 18.11
C SER A 141 -41.34 -29.74 18.00
N THR A 142 -42.16 -30.80 18.09
CA THR A 142 -43.62 -30.66 18.21
C THR A 142 -44.03 -30.42 19.67
N GLY A 143 -43.59 -29.30 20.24
CA GLY A 143 -43.86 -28.85 21.61
C GLY A 143 -44.36 -27.41 21.65
N PRO A 144 -44.84 -26.90 22.81
CA PRO A 144 -45.44 -25.57 22.91
C PRO A 144 -44.38 -24.47 22.75
N ALA A 145 -44.42 -23.72 21.65
CA ALA A 145 -43.43 -22.68 21.33
C ALA A 145 -43.89 -21.26 21.69
N GLY A 146 -42.94 -20.39 22.07
CA GLY A 146 -43.21 -19.01 22.44
C GLY A 146 -41.95 -18.14 22.61
N LEU A 147 -42.15 -16.82 22.62
CA LEU A 147 -41.19 -15.80 23.05
C LEU A 147 -41.69 -15.18 24.37
N LEU A 148 -40.77 -14.95 25.32
CA LEU A 148 -41.03 -14.18 26.54
C LEU A 148 -39.91 -13.16 26.76
N GLY A 149 -40.24 -11.90 27.07
CA GLY A 149 -39.22 -10.90 27.33
C GLY A 149 -39.70 -9.59 27.90
N ARG A 150 -38.75 -8.78 28.37
CA ARG A 150 -38.94 -7.43 28.87
C ARG A 150 -37.75 -6.54 28.48
N LEU A 151 -38.04 -5.43 27.82
CA LEU A 151 -37.08 -4.38 27.48
C LEU A 151 -37.27 -3.22 28.44
N ARG A 152 -36.16 -2.68 28.98
CA ARG A 152 -36.16 -1.46 29.77
C ARG A 152 -35.03 -0.53 29.32
N VAL A 153 -35.39 0.73 29.04
CA VAL A 153 -34.43 1.80 28.74
C VAL A 153 -34.81 3.02 29.57
N SER A 154 -33.91 3.51 30.42
CA SER A 154 -34.16 4.66 31.30
C SER A 154 -33.14 5.76 31.07
N THR A 155 -33.62 7.00 31.00
CA THR A 155 -32.82 8.23 30.99
C THR A 155 -33.34 9.21 32.05
N ALA A 156 -32.66 10.34 32.24
CA ALA A 156 -33.18 11.43 33.07
C ALA A 156 -34.52 12.02 32.56
N ALA A 157 -34.86 11.83 31.29
CA ALA A 157 -36.12 12.31 30.69
C ALA A 157 -37.28 11.29 30.79
N GLY A 158 -37.02 10.05 31.22
CA GLY A 158 -38.05 9.03 31.43
C GLY A 158 -37.59 7.60 31.17
N THR A 159 -38.50 6.65 31.37
CA THR A 159 -38.27 5.22 31.16
C THR A 159 -39.25 4.64 30.15
N VAL A 160 -38.73 3.85 29.22
CA VAL A 160 -39.48 2.91 28.40
C VAL A 160 -39.35 1.54 29.05
N ASP A 161 -40.47 0.93 29.42
CA ASP A 161 -40.55 -0.42 29.99
C ASP A 161 -41.61 -1.19 29.19
N LEU A 162 -41.18 -2.15 28.39
CA LEU A 162 -42.00 -2.91 27.46
C LEU A 162 -41.88 -4.40 27.76
N VAL A 163 -43.00 -5.11 27.77
CA VAL A 163 -43.04 -6.56 27.89
C VAL A 163 -43.45 -7.21 26.57
N THR A 164 -43.25 -8.51 26.43
CA THR A 164 -43.92 -9.30 25.40
C THR A 164 -45.41 -9.40 25.71
N ASP A 165 -46.24 -8.93 24.78
CA ASP A 165 -47.70 -8.84 24.89
C ASP A 165 -48.34 -8.77 23.48
N GLY A 166 -49.67 -8.61 23.42
CA GLY A 166 -50.42 -8.48 22.16
C GLY A 166 -50.13 -7.22 21.32
N SER A 167 -49.23 -6.33 21.74
CA SER A 167 -48.78 -5.17 20.95
C SER A 167 -47.59 -5.46 20.03
N TRP A 168 -47.05 -6.68 20.12
CA TRP A 168 -45.99 -7.17 19.23
C TRP A 168 -46.53 -7.65 17.89
N GLN A 169 -45.67 -7.64 16.89
CA GLN A 169 -45.95 -8.25 15.58
C GLN A 169 -45.10 -9.52 15.40
N ALA A 170 -45.65 -10.47 14.66
CA ALA A 170 -45.01 -11.74 14.33
C ALA A 170 -45.12 -12.05 12.83
N ALA A 171 -44.21 -12.87 12.31
CA ALA A 171 -44.22 -13.42 10.95
C ALA A 171 -43.79 -14.90 10.96
N ALA A 172 -44.42 -15.72 10.12
CA ALA A 172 -44.19 -17.16 10.07
C ALA A 172 -42.92 -17.59 9.30
N ALA A 173 -42.44 -16.73 8.39
CA ALA A 173 -41.35 -17.00 7.46
C ALA A 173 -40.70 -15.68 7.00
N VAL A 174 -39.66 -15.79 6.17
CA VAL A 174 -38.99 -14.68 5.46
C VAL A 174 -39.26 -14.78 3.95
N PRO A 175 -39.54 -13.67 3.23
CA PRO A 175 -39.67 -12.28 3.74
C PRO A 175 -40.85 -12.12 4.69
N GLU A 176 -40.71 -11.26 5.70
CA GLU A 176 -41.68 -11.20 6.81
C GLU A 176 -42.99 -10.48 6.44
N THR A 177 -44.08 -11.24 6.38
CA THR A 177 -45.44 -10.70 6.41
C THR A 177 -45.89 -10.54 7.87
N TRP A 178 -45.85 -9.31 8.37
CA TRP A 178 -46.14 -9.00 9.77
C TRP A 178 -47.64 -9.00 10.10
N VAL A 179 -48.03 -9.80 11.09
CA VAL A 179 -49.36 -9.83 11.72
C VAL A 179 -49.24 -9.57 13.22
N THR A 180 -50.34 -9.26 13.92
CA THR A 180 -50.33 -9.16 15.39
C THR A 180 -49.96 -10.50 16.03
N ALA A 181 -49.08 -10.50 17.04
CA ALA A 181 -48.70 -11.72 17.75
C ALA A 181 -49.85 -12.25 18.63
N SER A 182 -50.01 -13.56 18.70
CA SER A 182 -50.95 -14.22 19.62
C SER A 182 -50.34 -14.31 21.02
N VAL A 183 -51.11 -13.92 22.03
CA VAL A 183 -50.79 -14.14 23.45
C VAL A 183 -51.14 -15.57 23.83
N LEU A 184 -50.17 -16.33 24.35
CA LEU A 184 -50.33 -17.73 24.73
C LEU A 184 -50.59 -17.92 26.23
N GLY A 185 -50.14 -16.99 27.07
CA GLY A 185 -50.36 -17.01 28.52
C GLY A 185 -49.41 -16.06 29.27
N ALA A 186 -49.75 -15.71 30.51
CA ALA A 186 -48.85 -14.91 31.36
C ALA A 186 -47.66 -15.74 31.88
N TYR A 187 -46.53 -15.09 32.11
CA TYR A 187 -45.38 -15.72 32.79
C TYR A 187 -45.79 -16.33 34.14
N GLY A 188 -45.35 -17.57 34.39
CA GLY A 188 -45.72 -18.33 35.58
C GLY A 188 -46.87 -19.31 35.41
N ILE A 189 -47.58 -19.30 34.27
CA ILE A 189 -48.68 -20.24 33.95
C ILE A 189 -48.15 -21.37 33.04
N ALA A 190 -48.78 -22.54 33.09
CA ALA A 190 -48.50 -23.66 32.19
C ALA A 190 -48.68 -23.27 30.70
N PRO A 191 -47.92 -23.86 29.75
CA PRO A 191 -47.00 -25.00 29.93
C PRO A 191 -45.64 -24.65 30.55
N TRP A 192 -45.13 -23.43 30.40
CA TRP A 192 -43.77 -23.04 30.83
C TRP A 192 -43.62 -22.78 32.34
N ASN A 193 -44.70 -22.44 33.04
CA ASN A 193 -44.72 -22.14 34.47
C ASN A 193 -43.68 -21.05 34.86
N ARG A 194 -43.15 -21.08 36.10
CA ARG A 194 -42.03 -20.24 36.56
C ARG A 194 -40.65 -20.88 36.32
N GLN A 195 -40.48 -21.71 35.30
CA GLN A 195 -39.21 -22.42 35.05
C GLN A 195 -38.11 -21.56 34.41
N VAL A 196 -38.43 -20.32 33.99
CA VAL A 196 -37.44 -19.37 33.48
C VAL A 196 -36.69 -18.73 34.66
N ALA A 197 -35.41 -19.06 34.80
CA ALA A 197 -34.48 -18.44 35.72
C ALA A 197 -33.95 -17.10 35.17
N ALA A 198 -33.59 -16.20 36.08
CA ALA A 198 -32.94 -14.94 35.74
C ALA A 198 -31.53 -15.16 35.15
N PRO A 199 -31.02 -14.22 34.32
CA PRO A 199 -29.66 -14.31 33.77
C PRO A 199 -28.60 -14.41 34.89
N PRO A 200 -27.58 -15.29 34.77
CA PRO A 200 -26.58 -15.49 35.82
C PRO A 200 -25.59 -14.30 35.88
N SER A 201 -25.89 -13.33 36.74
CA SER A 201 -25.12 -12.08 36.91
C SER A 201 -23.71 -12.24 37.47
N GLY A 202 -23.38 -13.39 38.06
CA GLY A 202 -22.06 -13.71 38.63
C GLY A 202 -21.17 -14.60 37.75
N ALA A 203 -21.60 -14.98 36.55
CA ALA A 203 -20.80 -15.83 35.66
C ALA A 203 -19.63 -15.04 35.04
N ALA A 204 -18.46 -15.68 34.93
CA ALA A 204 -17.34 -15.11 34.17
C ALA A 204 -17.72 -14.97 32.69
N SER A 205 -17.22 -13.91 32.03
CA SER A 205 -17.35 -13.81 30.58
C SER A 205 -16.51 -14.89 29.88
N PRO A 206 -17.03 -15.56 28.83
CA PRO A 206 -16.25 -16.45 27.98
C PRO A 206 -15.32 -15.68 27.02
N VAL A 207 -15.38 -14.35 27.01
CA VAL A 207 -14.58 -13.47 26.14
C VAL A 207 -13.26 -13.10 26.81
N THR A 208 -12.17 -13.26 26.06
CA THR A 208 -10.83 -12.76 26.40
C THR A 208 -10.29 -11.88 25.28
N LEU A 209 -9.28 -11.08 25.59
CA LEU A 209 -8.68 -10.11 24.66
C LEU A 209 -7.38 -10.63 24.08
N ALA A 210 -7.18 -10.41 22.77
CA ALA A 210 -5.99 -10.79 22.03
C ALA A 210 -5.60 -9.69 21.03
N GLY A 211 -4.34 -9.70 20.56
CA GLY A 211 -3.91 -8.86 19.43
C GLY A 211 -4.19 -7.37 19.58
N LEU A 212 -3.73 -6.76 20.68
CA LEU A 212 -3.82 -5.32 20.88
C LEU A 212 -2.97 -4.56 19.85
N THR A 213 -3.51 -3.50 19.28
CA THR A 213 -2.84 -2.64 18.30
C THR A 213 -3.08 -1.17 18.56
N THR A 214 -2.11 -0.34 18.18
CA THR A 214 -2.22 1.12 18.10
C THR A 214 -1.80 1.54 16.69
N GLN A 215 -2.55 2.41 16.02
CA GLN A 215 -2.40 2.66 14.57
C GLN A 215 -2.30 1.33 13.78
N ARG A 216 -3.15 0.36 14.10
CA ARG A 216 -3.19 -1.02 13.54
C ARG A 216 -1.91 -1.86 13.66
N ARG A 217 -0.89 -1.36 14.36
CA ARG A 217 0.40 -2.04 14.60
C ARG A 217 0.51 -2.52 16.04
N THR A 218 1.23 -3.62 16.27
CA THR A 218 1.57 -4.09 17.61
C THR A 218 2.70 -3.22 18.17
N SER A 219 2.48 -2.56 19.32
CA SER A 219 3.46 -1.70 20.01
C SER A 219 4.30 -0.80 19.09
N PRO A 220 3.66 0.08 18.28
CA PRO A 220 4.38 0.90 17.31
C PRO A 220 5.32 1.90 17.96
N LEU A 221 6.43 2.18 17.28
CA LEU A 221 7.36 3.24 17.64
C LEU A 221 7.16 4.47 16.76
N GLY A 222 7.18 5.65 17.38
CA GLY A 222 7.24 6.92 16.69
C GLY A 222 5.94 7.40 16.05
N ILE A 223 4.75 7.11 16.61
CA ILE A 223 3.48 7.56 16.02
C ILE A 223 3.26 9.07 16.24
N ASP A 224 2.93 9.81 15.18
CA ASP A 224 2.62 11.26 15.22
C ASP A 224 1.11 11.57 15.14
N ALA A 225 0.26 10.53 15.15
CA ALA A 225 -1.18 10.68 15.31
C ALA A 225 -1.50 11.40 16.64
N VAL A 226 -2.17 12.56 16.54
CA VAL A 226 -2.57 13.38 17.70
C VAL A 226 -3.63 12.68 18.56
N ALA A 227 -4.51 11.90 17.92
CA ALA A 227 -5.42 10.98 18.56
C ALA A 227 -5.14 9.55 18.04
N PRO A 228 -4.24 8.78 18.70
CA PRO A 228 -3.94 7.41 18.30
C PRO A 228 -5.20 6.52 18.29
N LEU A 229 -5.29 5.66 17.28
CA LEU A 229 -6.38 4.71 17.08
C LEU A 229 -6.02 3.36 17.73
N PHE A 230 -6.88 2.84 18.60
CA PHE A 230 -6.69 1.57 19.30
C PHE A 230 -7.55 0.44 18.72
N GLY A 231 -7.01 -0.77 18.64
CA GLY A 231 -7.74 -1.96 18.20
C GLY A 231 -7.44 -3.18 19.06
N TRP A 232 -8.43 -4.06 19.21
CA TRP A 232 -8.31 -5.32 19.94
C TRP A 232 -9.18 -6.41 19.30
N ARG A 233 -8.66 -7.64 19.30
CA ARG A 233 -9.40 -8.84 18.89
C ARG A 233 -10.01 -9.50 20.10
N LEU A 234 -11.18 -10.09 19.91
CA LEU A 234 -11.81 -10.94 20.91
C LEU A 234 -11.50 -12.42 20.60
N ALA A 235 -11.20 -13.18 21.64
CA ALA A 235 -11.21 -14.64 21.62
C ALA A 235 -12.35 -15.13 22.53
N ALA A 236 -12.95 -16.28 22.20
CA ALA A 236 -14.07 -16.82 22.94
C ALA A 236 -14.03 -18.35 22.98
N THR A 237 -14.48 -18.94 24.10
CA THR A 237 -14.64 -20.39 24.26
C THR A 237 -15.96 -20.93 23.73
N VAL A 238 -16.89 -20.05 23.35
CA VAL A 238 -18.22 -20.39 22.80
C VAL A 238 -18.55 -19.50 21.60
N ALA A 239 -19.46 -19.97 20.75
CA ALA A 239 -19.95 -19.22 19.58
C ALA A 239 -20.84 -18.01 19.98
N GLY A 240 -21.14 -17.16 19.00
CA GLY A 240 -22.07 -16.03 19.13
C GLY A 240 -21.67 -14.99 20.16
N GLN A 241 -20.39 -14.63 20.26
CA GLN A 241 -19.90 -13.62 21.20
C GLN A 241 -19.59 -12.29 20.49
N ILE A 242 -20.17 -11.21 21.02
CA ILE A 242 -19.85 -9.83 20.66
C ILE A 242 -19.62 -9.01 21.94
N GLN A 243 -19.00 -7.85 21.76
CA GLN A 243 -18.84 -6.82 22.78
C GLN A 243 -20.09 -5.95 22.90
N GLY A 244 -20.55 -5.72 24.13
CA GLY A 244 -21.53 -4.68 24.47
C GLY A 244 -20.87 -3.38 24.96
N ARG A 245 -19.76 -3.47 25.71
CA ARG A 245 -19.01 -2.30 26.21
C ARG A 245 -17.51 -2.52 26.20
N TYR A 246 -16.75 -1.44 26.27
CA TYR A 246 -15.32 -1.47 26.61
C TYR A 246 -14.98 -0.44 27.71
N GLN A 247 -13.81 -0.64 28.33
CA GLN A 247 -13.10 0.39 29.09
C GLN A 247 -11.61 0.30 28.76
N LEU A 248 -11.03 1.42 28.37
CA LEU A 248 -9.63 1.56 27.98
C LEU A 248 -8.94 2.57 28.91
N THR A 249 -7.78 2.21 29.46
CA THR A 249 -6.93 3.11 30.25
C THR A 249 -5.58 3.33 29.56
N VAL A 250 -5.11 4.57 29.52
CA VAL A 250 -3.77 4.97 29.09
C VAL A 250 -3.05 5.63 30.27
N GLY A 251 -1.77 5.31 30.44
CA GLY A 251 -0.95 5.86 31.52
C GLY A 251 0.53 5.90 31.18
N THR A 252 1.31 6.58 32.03
CA THR A 252 2.78 6.58 31.95
C THR A 252 3.44 5.35 32.58
N GLN A 253 2.64 4.44 33.15
CA GLN A 253 3.05 3.17 33.76
C GLN A 253 2.14 2.04 33.29
N ALA A 254 2.63 0.79 33.31
CA ALA A 254 1.96 -0.38 32.72
C ALA A 254 0.48 -0.58 33.09
N THR A 255 0.06 -0.22 34.30
CA THR A 255 -1.33 -0.33 34.77
C THR A 255 -1.96 1.03 35.11
N GLY A 256 -1.30 2.13 34.75
CA GLY A 256 -1.74 3.49 35.00
C GLY A 256 -2.96 3.90 34.17
N ALA A 257 -3.69 4.87 34.70
CA ALA A 257 -4.79 5.58 34.04
C ALA A 257 -4.61 7.11 34.18
N ASP A 258 -3.38 7.53 34.46
CA ASP A 258 -2.96 8.92 34.73
C ASP A 258 -3.02 9.84 33.49
N VAL A 259 -3.24 9.26 32.31
CA VAL A 259 -3.28 9.98 31.03
C VAL A 259 -4.68 9.92 30.40
N TRP A 260 -5.39 8.79 30.54
CA TRP A 260 -6.79 8.64 30.13
C TRP A 260 -7.44 7.42 30.80
N ASP A 261 -8.71 7.55 31.18
CA ASP A 261 -9.64 6.43 31.39
C ASP A 261 -10.90 6.75 30.59
N SER A 262 -11.32 5.86 29.68
CA SER A 262 -12.55 6.05 28.90
C SER A 262 -13.82 5.91 29.74
N GLY A 263 -13.73 5.35 30.95
CA GLY A 263 -14.88 4.79 31.66
C GLY A 263 -15.50 3.62 30.88
N GLN A 264 -16.68 3.17 31.30
CA GLN A 264 -17.43 2.15 30.57
C GLN A 264 -18.17 2.78 29.37
N VAL A 265 -17.64 2.57 28.16
CA VAL A 265 -18.25 3.06 26.92
C VAL A 265 -19.18 2.00 26.35
N ALA A 266 -20.45 2.36 26.14
CA ALA A 266 -21.42 1.51 25.47
C ALA A 266 -21.19 1.51 23.95
N SER A 267 -20.33 0.61 23.49
CA SER A 267 -20.07 0.38 22.07
C SER A 267 -19.55 -1.05 21.84
N GLY A 268 -19.96 -1.65 20.73
CA GLY A 268 -19.41 -2.90 20.21
C GLY A 268 -18.18 -2.72 19.32
N ASP A 269 -17.63 -1.51 19.21
CA ASP A 269 -16.45 -1.22 18.38
C ASP A 269 -15.18 -1.72 19.08
N SER A 270 -14.32 -2.37 18.31
CA SER A 270 -13.04 -2.92 18.78
C SER A 270 -11.89 -2.64 17.81
N VAL A 271 -12.09 -1.73 16.87
CA VAL A 271 -11.18 -1.40 15.77
C VAL A 271 -11.16 0.12 15.62
N ASP A 272 -9.96 0.69 15.49
CA ASP A 272 -9.70 2.12 15.33
C ASP A 272 -10.45 3.05 16.32
N VAL A 273 -10.58 2.61 17.57
CA VAL A 273 -11.16 3.41 18.66
C VAL A 273 -10.21 4.54 19.01
N ALA A 274 -10.60 5.78 18.69
CA ALA A 274 -9.74 6.95 18.85
C ALA A 274 -9.46 7.30 20.33
N TYR A 275 -8.22 7.72 20.60
CA TYR A 275 -7.80 8.29 21.87
C TYR A 275 -8.61 9.55 22.22
N GLY A 276 -9.25 9.55 23.39
CA GLY A 276 -10.09 10.66 23.88
C GLY A 276 -9.54 11.41 25.09
N GLY A 277 -8.25 11.25 25.41
CA GLY A 277 -7.62 11.91 26.56
C GLY A 277 -6.90 13.22 26.24
N THR A 278 -6.06 13.69 27.18
CA THR A 278 -5.27 14.91 27.04
C THR A 278 -4.18 14.81 25.98
N ARG A 279 -3.79 15.92 25.33
CA ARG A 279 -2.69 15.93 24.34
C ARG A 279 -1.44 15.20 24.86
N LEU A 280 -1.01 14.20 24.11
CA LEU A 280 0.19 13.40 24.39
C LEU A 280 1.47 14.21 24.16
N ALA A 281 2.54 13.85 24.85
CA ALA A 281 3.87 14.43 24.66
C ALA A 281 4.62 13.71 23.54
N SER A 282 5.49 14.44 22.82
CA SER A 282 6.42 13.88 21.85
C SER A 282 7.49 13.00 22.51
N ASN A 283 8.05 12.05 21.77
CA ASN A 283 9.10 11.12 22.19
C ASN A 283 8.80 10.47 23.56
N ARG A 284 7.60 9.92 23.74
CA ARG A 284 7.17 9.33 25.02
C ARG A 284 6.53 7.95 24.80
N THR A 285 6.97 6.98 25.59
CA THR A 285 6.28 5.69 25.69
C THR A 285 5.05 5.85 26.58
N TYR A 286 3.89 5.42 26.08
CA TYR A 286 2.66 5.28 26.83
C TYR A 286 2.28 3.81 26.94
N HIS A 287 1.69 3.45 28.07
CA HIS A 287 1.12 2.13 28.30
C HIS A 287 -0.40 2.21 28.19
N TRP A 288 -1.02 1.16 27.68
CA TRP A 288 -2.48 1.07 27.66
C TRP A 288 -2.96 -0.37 27.85
N ARG A 289 -4.21 -0.50 28.31
CA ARG A 289 -4.92 -1.77 28.43
C ARG A 289 -6.40 -1.54 28.22
N VAL A 290 -7.11 -2.60 27.88
CA VAL A 290 -8.56 -2.60 27.68
C VAL A 290 -9.20 -3.78 28.39
N ARG A 291 -10.45 -3.62 28.83
CA ARG A 291 -11.36 -4.71 29.20
C ARG A 291 -12.69 -4.50 28.49
N VAL A 292 -13.42 -5.58 28.27
CA VAL A 292 -14.70 -5.56 27.56
C VAL A 292 -15.81 -6.17 28.40
N TRP A 293 -17.05 -5.84 28.08
CA TRP A 293 -18.23 -6.56 28.55
C TRP A 293 -18.83 -7.26 27.35
N ASP A 294 -19.17 -8.54 27.49
CA ASP A 294 -19.92 -9.25 26.47
C ASP A 294 -21.37 -8.78 26.39
N ALA A 295 -22.13 -9.26 25.40
CA ALA A 295 -23.53 -8.95 25.22
C ALA A 295 -24.43 -9.21 26.46
N GLN A 296 -24.00 -10.08 27.39
CA GLN A 296 -24.73 -10.39 28.62
C GLN A 296 -24.32 -9.50 29.81
N GLY A 297 -23.51 -8.46 29.58
CA GLY A 297 -23.07 -7.54 30.62
C GLY A 297 -22.01 -8.12 31.56
N ARG A 298 -21.34 -9.22 31.19
CA ARG A 298 -20.28 -9.82 32.00
C ARG A 298 -18.92 -9.26 31.60
N PRO A 299 -18.09 -8.76 32.53
CA PRO A 299 -16.76 -8.24 32.21
C PRO A 299 -15.77 -9.36 31.88
N SER A 300 -14.89 -9.11 30.91
CA SER A 300 -13.65 -9.84 30.72
C SER A 300 -12.63 -9.48 31.82
N PRO A 301 -11.58 -10.29 32.01
CA PRO A 301 -10.33 -9.79 32.59
C PRO A 301 -9.80 -8.58 31.81
N TRP A 302 -8.97 -7.75 32.45
CA TRP A 302 -8.14 -6.79 31.73
C TRP A 302 -7.18 -7.52 30.79
N SER A 303 -6.90 -6.91 29.64
CA SER A 303 -5.78 -7.32 28.80
C SER A 303 -4.45 -7.21 29.55
N ALA A 304 -3.42 -7.91 29.04
CA ALA A 304 -2.05 -7.50 29.34
C ALA A 304 -1.84 -6.04 28.88
N PRO A 305 -1.00 -5.25 29.56
CA PRO A 305 -0.59 -3.94 29.07
C PRO A 305 0.11 -4.02 27.72
N ALA A 306 -0.36 -3.23 26.76
CA ALA A 306 0.37 -2.90 25.53
C ALA A 306 1.06 -1.53 25.69
N THR A 307 1.89 -1.19 24.71
CA THR A 307 2.60 0.09 24.64
C THR A 307 2.37 0.76 23.30
N PHE A 308 2.70 2.05 23.23
CA PHE A 308 3.08 2.72 21.98
C PHE A 308 4.05 3.87 22.32
N ASP A 309 4.90 4.23 21.38
CA ASP A 309 5.81 5.37 21.50
C ASP A 309 5.36 6.47 20.54
N THR A 310 5.23 7.70 21.05
CA THR A 310 4.97 8.88 20.19
C THR A 310 6.22 9.31 19.43
N GLY A 311 6.01 9.85 18.23
CA GLY A 311 7.02 10.54 17.43
C GLY A 311 7.22 11.97 17.92
N LEU A 312 7.45 12.89 16.99
CA LEU A 312 7.49 14.33 17.22
C LEU A 312 6.24 14.97 16.64
N TYR A 313 5.50 15.73 17.45
CA TYR A 313 4.28 16.41 17.05
C TYR A 313 4.51 17.78 16.42
N ASP A 314 5.67 18.39 16.65
CA ASP A 314 6.16 19.55 15.88
C ASP A 314 7.62 19.32 15.44
N PRO A 315 7.87 18.47 14.43
CA PRO A 315 9.21 18.22 13.93
C PRO A 315 9.95 19.50 13.49
N GLY A 316 9.23 20.56 13.09
CA GLY A 316 9.82 21.84 12.68
C GLY A 316 10.55 22.58 13.79
N THR A 317 10.19 22.36 15.06
CA THR A 317 10.88 22.94 16.23
C THR A 317 11.57 21.88 17.11
N GLU A 318 11.09 20.64 17.09
CA GLU A 318 11.64 19.54 17.88
C GLU A 318 12.85 18.84 17.22
N TRP A 319 12.99 18.93 15.89
CA TRP A 319 14.13 18.33 15.18
C TRP A 319 15.34 19.27 15.16
N LYS A 320 16.22 19.12 16.16
CA LYS A 320 17.45 19.92 16.32
C LYS A 320 18.67 19.39 15.56
N ALA A 321 18.55 18.22 14.94
CA ALA A 321 19.65 17.57 14.22
C ALA A 321 19.79 18.16 12.81
N ALA A 322 21.02 18.49 12.40
CA ALA A 322 21.29 19.04 11.09
C ALA A 322 21.35 17.92 10.03
N PHE A 323 21.03 18.24 8.78
CA PHE A 323 21.32 17.35 7.66
C PHE A 323 22.81 17.43 7.32
N ILE A 324 23.50 16.29 7.30
CA ILE A 324 24.93 16.18 7.04
C ILE A 324 25.20 15.27 5.84
N GLY A 325 26.29 15.53 5.13
CA GLY A 325 26.68 14.78 3.93
C GLY A 325 28.18 14.85 3.69
N ALA A 326 28.64 14.14 2.66
CA ALA A 326 30.02 14.25 2.20
C ALA A 326 30.30 15.66 1.63
N PRO A 327 31.53 16.17 1.77
CA PRO A 327 32.00 17.32 0.99
C PRO A 327 31.81 17.11 -0.52
N ALA A 328 31.59 18.22 -1.23
CA ALA A 328 31.36 18.20 -2.68
C ALA A 328 32.50 17.49 -3.43
N THR A 329 32.12 16.57 -4.32
CA THR A 329 33.04 15.70 -5.07
C THR A 329 33.45 16.31 -6.41
N ALA A 330 34.22 15.53 -7.18
CA ALA A 330 34.55 15.86 -8.56
C ALA A 330 33.28 16.06 -9.43
N ASN A 331 33.42 16.86 -10.48
CA ASN A 331 32.34 17.33 -11.36
C ASN A 331 32.93 17.70 -12.74
N LEU A 332 32.08 18.03 -13.71
CA LEU A 332 32.47 18.51 -15.04
C LEU A 332 32.34 20.04 -15.22
N THR A 333 32.04 20.79 -14.16
CA THR A 333 31.85 22.24 -14.21
C THR A 333 33.11 22.94 -14.74
N GLY A 334 32.95 23.75 -15.78
CA GLY A 334 34.05 24.45 -16.47
C GLY A 334 34.71 23.65 -17.59
N ALA A 335 34.33 22.39 -17.82
CA ALA A 335 34.70 21.64 -19.01
C ALA A 335 33.69 21.86 -20.14
N SER A 336 34.15 21.63 -21.37
CA SER A 336 33.33 21.65 -22.57
C SER A 336 33.33 20.29 -23.25
N TRP A 337 32.21 19.92 -23.84
CA TRP A 337 32.16 18.88 -24.85
C TRP A 337 33.01 19.30 -26.05
N ILE A 338 33.88 18.40 -26.51
CA ILE A 338 34.74 18.59 -27.67
C ILE A 338 34.57 17.44 -28.65
N TRP A 339 34.75 17.73 -29.94
CA TRP A 339 34.79 16.73 -30.99
C TRP A 339 35.82 17.08 -32.08
N TYR A 340 36.02 16.19 -33.05
CA TYR A 340 36.79 16.52 -34.25
C TYR A 340 36.05 17.62 -35.05
N PRO A 341 36.74 18.56 -35.70
CA PRO A 341 36.09 19.60 -36.50
C PRO A 341 35.44 19.06 -37.78
N GLU A 342 34.20 18.58 -37.66
CA GLU A 342 33.34 18.11 -38.74
C GLU A 342 31.89 18.57 -38.54
N GLY A 343 31.43 19.54 -39.35
CA GLY A 343 30.05 20.04 -39.28
C GLY A 343 29.68 20.65 -37.93
N ASP A 344 28.50 20.28 -37.41
CA ASP A 344 28.06 20.59 -36.05
C ASP A 344 27.80 19.29 -35.26
N PRO A 345 28.80 18.78 -34.52
CA PRO A 345 28.66 17.56 -33.73
C PRO A 345 27.66 17.66 -32.58
N ALA A 346 27.21 18.86 -32.17
CA ALA A 346 26.11 18.97 -31.20
C ALA A 346 24.73 18.67 -31.83
N SER A 347 24.62 18.76 -33.16
CA SER A 347 23.41 18.38 -33.91
C SER A 347 23.56 16.99 -34.54
N SER A 348 24.64 16.75 -35.28
CA SER A 348 24.94 15.45 -35.87
C SER A 348 26.40 15.34 -36.34
N ALA A 349 27.06 14.27 -35.92
CA ALA A 349 28.33 13.78 -36.45
C ALA A 349 28.14 12.36 -37.02
N PRO A 350 28.98 11.92 -37.97
CA PRO A 350 28.93 10.57 -38.51
C PRO A 350 29.40 9.53 -37.48
N ALA A 351 28.85 8.32 -37.56
CA ALA A 351 29.30 7.17 -36.78
C ALA A 351 30.80 6.90 -37.00
N GLY A 352 31.53 6.67 -35.92
CA GLY A 352 32.96 6.36 -35.94
C GLY A 352 33.73 6.92 -34.75
N THR A 353 35.00 6.53 -34.66
CA THR A 353 35.92 6.96 -33.59
C THR A 353 36.66 8.23 -33.97
N ARG A 354 36.85 9.13 -33.00
CA ARG A 354 37.78 10.26 -33.02
C ARG A 354 38.75 10.16 -31.86
N TYR A 355 39.96 10.64 -32.09
CA TYR A 355 41.08 10.52 -31.16
C TYR A 355 41.46 11.92 -30.69
N PHE A 356 41.66 12.10 -29.39
CA PHE A 356 41.92 13.39 -28.75
C PHE A 356 43.18 13.31 -27.91
N ARG A 357 44.04 14.33 -27.96
CA ARG A 357 45.27 14.39 -27.19
C ARG A 357 45.49 15.76 -26.56
N ARG A 358 46.06 15.76 -25.35
CA ARG A 358 46.62 16.96 -24.71
C ARG A 358 47.79 16.57 -23.82
N THR A 359 48.94 17.21 -24.02
CA THR A 359 50.06 17.12 -23.08
C THR A 359 50.04 18.33 -22.15
N VAL A 360 50.22 18.09 -20.85
CA VAL A 360 50.21 19.11 -19.79
C VAL A 360 51.40 18.88 -18.85
N ASP A 361 52.11 19.96 -18.53
CA ASP A 361 53.10 19.94 -17.46
C ASP A 361 52.39 20.06 -16.11
N LEU A 362 52.64 19.09 -15.24
CA LEU A 362 52.06 19.03 -13.90
C LEU A 362 53.15 18.93 -12.84
N THR A 363 52.88 19.49 -11.67
CA THR A 363 53.58 19.18 -10.41
C THR A 363 52.59 18.48 -9.49
N PRO A 364 52.36 17.16 -9.66
CA PRO A 364 51.34 16.45 -8.91
C PRO A 364 51.63 16.50 -7.41
N SER A 365 50.67 17.02 -6.65
CA SER A 365 50.70 17.01 -5.19
C SER A 365 49.32 16.59 -4.68
N GLY A 366 49.31 15.61 -3.77
CA GLY A 366 48.08 14.98 -3.32
C GLY A 366 47.39 14.13 -4.41
N ARG A 367 46.07 14.00 -4.27
CA ARG A 367 45.21 13.12 -5.09
C ARG A 367 44.89 13.75 -6.44
N ALA A 368 44.87 12.95 -7.49
CA ALA A 368 44.46 13.32 -8.84
C ALA A 368 43.20 12.54 -9.27
N VAL A 369 42.14 13.27 -9.63
CA VAL A 369 40.85 12.68 -10.03
C VAL A 369 40.47 13.16 -11.43
N LEU A 370 40.21 12.22 -12.32
CA LEU A 370 39.67 12.44 -13.65
C LEU A 370 38.17 12.09 -13.66
N VAL A 371 37.32 13.01 -14.09
CA VAL A 371 35.94 12.71 -14.49
C VAL A 371 35.88 12.76 -16.01
N VAL A 372 35.31 11.75 -16.65
CA VAL A 372 35.19 11.66 -18.13
C VAL A 372 33.86 11.03 -18.53
N THR A 373 33.25 11.56 -19.59
CA THR A 373 32.23 10.85 -20.37
C THR A 373 32.38 11.16 -21.86
N GLY A 374 31.68 10.44 -22.71
CA GLY A 374 31.58 10.73 -24.14
C GLY A 374 30.32 10.14 -24.73
N ASP A 375 29.83 10.77 -25.78
CA ASP A 375 28.65 10.38 -26.56
C ASP A 375 29.11 9.74 -27.88
N ASP A 376 29.00 8.42 -28.07
CA ASP A 376 28.48 7.41 -27.12
C ASP A 376 29.52 6.92 -26.08
N THR A 377 30.81 7.11 -26.35
CA THR A 377 31.90 6.57 -25.52
C THR A 377 33.08 7.53 -25.34
N ALA A 378 33.88 7.29 -24.29
CA ALA A 378 35.20 7.91 -24.07
C ALA A 378 36.14 6.92 -23.35
N ASP A 379 36.98 6.21 -24.11
CA ASP A 379 38.07 5.42 -23.55
C ASP A 379 39.28 6.33 -23.32
N VAL A 380 40.00 6.16 -22.20
CA VAL A 380 41.04 7.12 -21.76
C VAL A 380 42.34 6.45 -21.38
N TRP A 381 43.44 7.06 -21.83
CA TRP A 381 44.80 6.75 -21.46
C TRP A 381 45.48 7.96 -20.79
N VAL A 382 46.32 7.65 -19.79
CA VAL A 382 47.23 8.60 -19.14
C VAL A 382 48.63 8.04 -19.30
N ASN A 383 49.53 8.81 -19.93
CA ASN A 383 50.91 8.40 -20.22
C ASN A 383 51.00 7.00 -20.88
N GLY A 384 50.14 6.72 -21.86
CA GLY A 384 50.08 5.43 -22.56
C GLY A 384 49.41 4.27 -21.81
N THR A 385 49.08 4.44 -20.52
CA THR A 385 48.36 3.43 -19.73
C THR A 385 46.85 3.69 -19.82
N GLN A 386 46.06 2.70 -20.21
CA GLN A 386 44.59 2.84 -20.22
C GLN A 386 44.08 2.90 -18.78
N VAL A 387 43.40 4.00 -18.43
CA VAL A 387 42.84 4.22 -17.09
C VAL A 387 41.32 4.08 -17.05
N SER A 388 40.65 4.11 -18.21
CA SER A 388 39.20 3.96 -18.33
C SER A 388 38.80 3.43 -19.71
N ALA A 389 37.68 2.71 -19.74
CA ALA A 389 36.92 2.41 -20.94
C ALA A 389 35.42 2.62 -20.65
N SER A 390 34.71 3.31 -21.55
CA SER A 390 33.27 3.53 -21.39
C SER A 390 32.48 2.22 -21.43
N ARG A 391 31.35 2.17 -20.72
CA ARG A 391 30.38 1.09 -20.88
C ARG A 391 29.85 1.11 -22.32
N ARG A 392 29.65 -0.07 -22.92
CA ARG A 392 29.08 -0.20 -24.27
C ARG A 392 27.59 -0.50 -24.17
N VAL A 393 26.84 0.51 -23.75
CA VAL A 393 25.39 0.47 -23.47
C VAL A 393 24.75 1.75 -23.99
N THR A 394 23.45 1.69 -24.32
CA THR A 394 22.64 2.86 -24.69
C THR A 394 22.76 3.96 -23.64
N ASP A 395 22.83 5.22 -24.08
CA ASP A 395 22.95 6.40 -23.22
C ASP A 395 24.15 6.35 -22.23
N SER A 396 25.21 5.61 -22.58
CA SER A 396 26.48 5.53 -21.82
C SER A 396 26.97 6.91 -21.37
N TRP A 397 26.82 7.93 -22.22
CA TRP A 397 27.23 9.30 -21.97
C TRP A 397 26.57 9.95 -20.75
N LYS A 398 25.34 9.55 -20.38
CA LYS A 398 24.58 10.10 -19.25
C LYS A 398 25.19 9.76 -17.89
N ARG A 399 26.18 8.87 -17.82
CA ARG A 399 26.93 8.55 -16.59
C ARG A 399 28.42 8.65 -16.83
N ALA A 400 29.05 9.69 -16.28
CA ALA A 400 30.49 9.84 -16.31
C ALA A 400 31.19 8.74 -15.49
N THR A 401 32.47 8.52 -15.78
CA THR A 401 33.36 7.69 -14.97
C THR A 401 34.29 8.59 -14.18
N THR A 402 34.37 8.37 -12.86
CA THR A 402 35.30 9.05 -11.95
C THR A 402 36.47 8.12 -11.65
N ILE A 403 37.68 8.48 -12.05
CA ILE A 403 38.91 7.67 -11.94
C ILE A 403 39.93 8.37 -11.05
N ASP A 404 40.53 7.63 -10.12
CA ASP A 404 41.74 8.07 -9.43
C ASP A 404 42.96 7.78 -10.32
N VAL A 405 43.58 8.83 -10.85
CA VAL A 405 44.73 8.72 -11.76
C VAL A 405 46.05 9.08 -11.07
N THR A 406 46.07 9.19 -9.74
CA THR A 406 47.24 9.63 -8.97
C THR A 406 48.49 8.81 -9.29
N ALA A 407 48.36 7.49 -9.40
CA ALA A 407 49.47 6.58 -9.70
C ALA A 407 49.91 6.59 -11.19
N ALA A 408 49.11 7.16 -12.09
CA ALA A 408 49.41 7.24 -13.53
C ALA A 408 50.10 8.56 -13.92
N LEU A 409 50.12 9.55 -13.02
CA LEU A 409 50.75 10.86 -13.24
C LEU A 409 52.19 10.91 -12.70
N ARG A 410 52.99 11.80 -13.29
CA ARG A 410 54.38 12.09 -12.90
C ARG A 410 54.63 13.61 -12.86
N ALA A 411 55.74 14.04 -12.27
CA ALA A 411 56.17 15.44 -12.39
C ALA A 411 56.63 15.76 -13.83
N GLY A 412 56.34 16.98 -14.30
CA GLY A 412 56.57 17.42 -15.68
C GLY A 412 55.48 16.95 -16.64
N ALA A 413 55.87 16.65 -17.88
CA ALA A 413 54.93 16.39 -18.98
C ALA A 413 54.15 15.07 -18.79
N ASN A 414 52.83 15.21 -18.76
CA ASN A 414 51.85 14.12 -18.77
C ASN A 414 50.98 14.22 -20.02
N THR A 415 50.79 13.09 -20.71
CA THR A 415 49.94 13.00 -21.90
C THR A 415 48.59 12.39 -21.52
N LEU A 416 47.51 13.12 -21.79
CA LEU A 416 46.14 12.64 -21.72
C LEU A 416 45.66 12.32 -23.14
N ALA A 417 45.09 11.14 -23.33
CA ALA A 417 44.60 10.69 -24.62
C ALA A 417 43.20 10.06 -24.46
N ILE A 418 42.25 10.43 -25.33
CA ILE A 418 40.86 9.94 -25.31
C ILE A 418 40.48 9.42 -26.70
N ALA A 419 39.89 8.24 -26.77
CA ALA A 419 39.21 7.75 -27.97
C ALA A 419 37.70 7.81 -27.74
N GLY A 420 37.01 8.69 -28.44
CA GLY A 420 35.55 8.81 -28.39
C GLY A 420 34.92 8.18 -29.62
N THR A 421 33.92 7.32 -29.46
CA THR A 421 33.20 6.69 -30.58
C THR A 421 31.74 7.10 -30.54
N ASN A 422 31.26 7.73 -31.61
CA ASN A 422 29.84 7.81 -31.90
C ASN A 422 29.42 6.51 -32.59
N THR A 423 28.44 5.78 -32.06
CA THR A 423 28.02 4.47 -32.59
C THR A 423 26.99 4.58 -33.71
N SER A 424 26.32 5.74 -33.83
CA SER A 424 25.33 6.01 -34.86
C SER A 424 25.55 7.39 -35.49
N ALA A 425 24.67 7.84 -36.39
CA ALA A 425 24.71 9.22 -36.87
C ALA A 425 23.80 10.08 -35.98
N GLY A 426 24.37 11.06 -35.29
CA GLY A 426 23.70 11.81 -34.21
C GLY A 426 24.70 12.68 -33.44
N PRO A 427 24.30 13.34 -32.35
CA PRO A 427 25.22 14.10 -31.51
C PRO A 427 26.48 13.31 -31.12
N ALA A 428 27.61 14.01 -31.01
CA ALA A 428 28.88 13.43 -30.57
C ALA A 428 29.74 14.42 -29.81
N GLY A 429 30.46 13.92 -28.82
CA GLY A 429 31.39 14.70 -28.03
C GLY A 429 32.08 13.86 -26.97
N VAL A 430 33.26 14.28 -26.54
CA VAL A 430 33.87 13.84 -25.27
C VAL A 430 33.99 15.01 -24.32
N ILE A 431 33.80 14.77 -23.03
CA ILE A 431 33.98 15.78 -21.99
C ILE A 431 34.75 15.18 -20.80
N ALA A 432 35.78 15.88 -20.35
CA ALA A 432 36.60 15.46 -19.22
C ALA A 432 37.13 16.62 -18.38
N LYS A 433 37.35 16.34 -17.10
CA LYS A 433 37.99 17.23 -16.14
C LYS A 433 38.90 16.45 -15.21
N LEU A 434 40.20 16.74 -15.30
CA LEU A 434 41.24 16.28 -14.39
C LEU A 434 41.49 17.37 -13.33
N THR A 435 41.45 16.99 -12.06
CA THR A 435 41.81 17.85 -10.93
C THR A 435 42.99 17.24 -10.17
N VAL A 436 44.07 18.02 -9.97
CA VAL A 436 45.31 17.60 -9.31
C VAL A 436 45.72 18.69 -8.31
N GLY A 437 45.42 18.49 -7.03
CA GLY A 437 45.54 19.56 -6.03
C GLY A 437 44.68 20.77 -6.43
N SER A 438 45.30 21.94 -6.61
CA SER A 438 44.64 23.16 -7.13
C SER A 438 44.62 23.27 -8.66
N THR A 439 45.35 22.40 -9.38
CA THR A 439 45.45 22.46 -10.84
C THR A 439 44.28 21.73 -11.49
N VAL A 440 43.66 22.36 -12.49
CA VAL A 440 42.53 21.81 -13.23
C VAL A 440 42.86 21.80 -14.72
N VAL A 441 42.63 20.66 -15.37
CA VAL A 441 42.73 20.49 -16.84
C VAL A 441 41.39 19.98 -17.33
N VAL A 442 40.82 20.63 -18.35
CA VAL A 442 39.50 20.30 -18.91
C VAL A 442 39.57 19.98 -20.40
N THR A 443 38.53 19.37 -20.95
CA THR A 443 38.26 19.38 -22.38
C THR A 443 37.85 20.78 -22.83
N ASP A 444 38.60 21.31 -23.80
CA ASP A 444 38.51 22.65 -24.36
C ASP A 444 39.17 22.65 -25.76
N ALA A 445 39.19 23.80 -26.44
CA ALA A 445 39.82 23.95 -27.75
C ALA A 445 41.37 23.79 -27.75
N GLY A 446 42.00 23.62 -26.58
CA GLY A 446 43.43 23.34 -26.42
C GLY A 446 43.79 21.87 -26.59
N TRP A 447 42.82 20.98 -26.82
CA TRP A 447 43.06 19.60 -27.22
C TRP A 447 43.30 19.48 -28.73
N LYS A 448 44.16 18.54 -29.12
CA LYS A 448 44.31 18.07 -30.50
C LYS A 448 43.30 16.98 -30.81
N SER A 449 42.88 16.85 -32.08
CA SER A 449 41.93 15.81 -32.51
C SER A 449 42.25 15.22 -33.89
N ALA A 450 41.89 13.95 -34.14
CA ALA A 450 42.05 13.27 -35.43
C ALA A 450 40.94 12.24 -35.72
N THR A 451 40.74 11.93 -37.00
CA THR A 451 39.81 10.89 -37.50
C THR A 451 40.41 9.49 -37.54
N SER A 452 41.73 9.38 -37.50
CA SER A 452 42.48 8.12 -37.44
C SER A 452 43.69 8.29 -36.52
N ALA A 453 44.18 7.17 -35.97
CA ALA A 453 45.33 7.17 -35.09
C ALA A 453 46.21 5.93 -35.34
N PRO A 454 47.54 6.10 -35.51
CA PRO A 454 48.47 4.99 -35.63
C PRO A 454 48.73 4.32 -34.26
N ALA A 455 49.35 3.14 -34.26
CA ALA A 455 49.78 2.49 -33.02
C ALA A 455 50.74 3.40 -32.22
N GLY A 456 50.53 3.52 -30.91
CA GLY A 456 51.32 4.38 -30.03
C GLY A 456 50.86 5.84 -29.98
N TRP A 457 49.74 6.21 -30.63
CA TRP A 457 49.15 7.55 -30.54
C TRP A 457 48.80 7.96 -29.10
N GLU A 458 48.63 7.01 -28.19
CA GLU A 458 48.30 7.23 -26.78
C GLU A 458 49.53 7.50 -25.90
N GLN A 459 50.74 7.31 -26.44
CA GLN A 459 52.00 7.39 -25.70
C GLN A 459 52.51 8.83 -25.53
N PRO A 460 53.32 9.10 -24.48
CA PRO A 460 54.15 10.31 -24.41
C PRO A 460 55.14 10.37 -25.58
N GLY A 461 55.36 11.58 -26.12
CA GLY A 461 56.32 11.80 -27.22
C GLY A 461 55.83 11.47 -28.63
N PHE A 462 54.59 10.99 -28.79
CA PHE A 462 53.94 10.94 -30.11
C PHE A 462 53.74 12.36 -30.67
N ASP A 463 54.08 12.54 -31.96
CA ASP A 463 53.92 13.82 -32.67
C ASP A 463 52.48 14.02 -33.17
N ASP A 464 51.75 14.89 -32.48
CA ASP A 464 50.40 15.34 -32.84
C ASP A 464 50.38 16.76 -33.46
N ALA A 465 51.53 17.30 -33.88
CA ALA A 465 51.62 18.66 -34.41
C ALA A 465 50.67 18.88 -35.62
N ALA A 466 50.56 17.86 -36.48
CA ALA A 466 49.69 17.84 -37.66
C ALA A 466 48.19 17.66 -37.35
N TRP A 467 47.80 17.30 -36.12
CA TRP A 467 46.39 17.15 -35.75
C TRP A 467 45.74 18.54 -35.61
N PRO A 468 44.53 18.79 -36.13
CA PRO A 468 43.80 20.02 -35.86
C PRO A 468 43.43 20.15 -34.37
N GLY A 469 43.12 21.38 -33.93
CA GLY A 469 42.48 21.60 -32.63
C GLY A 469 41.08 20.99 -32.60
N ALA A 470 40.65 20.52 -31.43
CA ALA A 470 39.30 20.00 -31.22
C ALA A 470 38.26 21.14 -31.26
N GLN A 471 37.12 20.88 -31.90
CA GLN A 471 35.98 21.79 -31.93
C GLN A 471 35.22 21.68 -30.60
N VAL A 472 35.03 22.81 -29.90
CA VAL A 472 34.10 22.89 -28.77
C VAL A 472 32.67 22.86 -29.31
N THR A 473 31.85 21.94 -28.80
CA THR A 473 30.48 21.70 -29.27
C THR A 473 29.45 22.29 -28.32
N ALA A 474 29.61 22.07 -27.01
CA ALA A 474 28.82 22.70 -25.95
C ALA A 474 29.60 22.82 -24.64
N ALA A 475 29.22 23.75 -23.76
CA ALA A 475 29.69 23.73 -22.37
C ALA A 475 29.02 22.58 -21.58
N SER A 476 29.64 22.13 -20.48
CA SER A 476 28.98 21.26 -19.51
C SER A 476 27.64 21.88 -19.06
N GLY A 477 26.54 21.11 -19.10
CA GLY A 477 25.20 21.60 -18.78
C GLY A 477 24.40 22.12 -19.98
N ALA A 478 24.98 22.16 -21.18
CA ALA A 478 24.36 22.67 -22.41
C ALA A 478 24.42 21.65 -23.58
N GLY A 479 23.92 22.06 -24.75
CA GLY A 479 23.80 21.19 -25.93
C GLY A 479 22.69 20.14 -25.76
N PRO A 480 22.67 19.09 -26.60
CA PRO A 480 21.69 17.99 -26.49
C PRO A 480 21.83 17.21 -25.17
N TRP A 481 23.00 17.28 -24.54
CA TRP A 481 23.32 16.59 -23.29
C TRP A 481 22.68 17.25 -22.06
N GLY A 482 22.59 18.59 -22.07
CA GLY A 482 22.03 19.37 -20.97
C GLY A 482 22.65 19.03 -19.62
N THR A 483 21.81 18.93 -18.58
CA THR A 483 22.19 18.51 -17.22
C THR A 483 22.13 17.00 -17.01
N SER A 484 21.99 16.19 -18.07
CA SER A 484 21.71 14.74 -17.96
C SER A 484 22.93 13.88 -17.58
N VAL A 485 24.14 14.46 -17.53
CA VAL A 485 25.36 13.74 -17.12
C VAL A 485 25.43 13.64 -15.60
N ALA A 486 25.04 12.49 -15.07
CA ALA A 486 25.33 12.11 -13.69
C ALA A 486 26.84 11.85 -13.53
N VAL A 487 27.44 12.40 -12.47
CA VAL A 487 28.81 12.09 -12.05
C VAL A 487 28.74 11.19 -10.81
N PRO A 488 29.13 9.91 -10.91
CA PRO A 488 29.14 8.97 -9.78
C PRO A 488 29.87 9.52 -8.56
N ARG A 489 29.26 9.25 -7.40
CA ARG A 489 29.82 9.57 -6.09
C ARG A 489 29.81 8.27 -5.26
N PRO A 490 30.96 7.85 -4.71
CA PRO A 490 31.00 6.79 -3.72
C PRO A 490 30.07 7.11 -2.56
N THR A 491 29.28 6.12 -2.12
CA THR A 491 28.40 6.24 -0.96
C THR A 491 29.24 6.58 0.27
N PRO A 492 29.04 7.74 0.93
CA PRO A 492 29.80 8.08 2.12
C PRO A 492 29.34 7.27 3.32
N TYR A 493 30.29 6.94 4.21
CA TYR A 493 29.99 6.52 5.58
C TYR A 493 30.28 7.69 6.52
N VAL A 494 29.24 8.24 7.16
CA VAL A 494 29.37 9.30 8.18
C VAL A 494 29.32 8.70 9.58
N SER A 495 30.11 9.21 10.54
CA SER A 495 30.05 8.73 11.93
C SER A 495 30.48 9.76 12.99
N LYS A 496 30.06 9.53 14.23
CA LYS A 496 30.45 10.27 15.43
C LYS A 496 30.59 9.34 16.63
N GLY A 497 31.73 9.45 17.32
CA GLY A 497 31.94 8.85 18.63
C GLY A 497 31.36 9.71 19.76
N PHE A 498 30.82 9.07 20.80
CA PHE A 498 30.29 9.73 21.99
C PHE A 498 30.45 8.82 23.22
N VAL A 499 30.26 9.37 24.43
CA VAL A 499 30.44 8.63 25.70
C VAL A 499 29.16 8.66 26.52
N ILE A 500 28.77 7.50 27.05
CA ILE A 500 27.69 7.37 28.05
C ILE A 500 28.33 7.06 29.41
N ALA A 501 28.03 7.89 30.41
CA ALA A 501 28.57 7.77 31.76
C ALA A 501 27.52 7.39 32.83
N LYS A 502 26.24 7.32 32.46
CA LYS A 502 25.11 7.07 33.36
C LYS A 502 24.29 5.86 32.92
N PRO A 503 23.71 5.07 33.84
CA PRO A 503 22.79 3.98 33.49
C PRO A 503 21.59 4.48 32.69
N ILE A 504 21.33 3.83 31.56
CA ILE A 504 20.28 4.19 30.59
C ILE A 504 18.95 3.58 31.04
N ALA A 505 17.88 4.37 31.03
CA ALA A 505 16.51 3.89 31.20
C ALA A 505 15.81 3.63 29.86
N ARG A 506 16.00 4.54 28.89
CA ARG A 506 15.37 4.49 27.55
C ARG A 506 16.27 5.20 26.54
N ALA A 507 16.34 4.71 25.31
CA ALA A 507 16.92 5.45 24.19
C ALA A 507 16.09 5.27 22.91
N ARG A 508 15.96 6.36 22.14
CA ARG A 508 15.25 6.41 20.87
C ARG A 508 16.12 7.08 19.82
N LEU A 509 16.32 6.39 18.71
CA LEU A 509 16.97 6.95 17.53
C LEU A 509 15.91 7.36 16.52
N PHE A 510 15.86 8.65 16.22
CA PHE A 510 15.11 9.23 15.11
C PHE A 510 16.07 9.40 13.93
N ALA A 511 15.76 8.86 12.76
CA ALA A 511 16.64 8.90 11.59
C ALA A 511 15.86 9.11 10.27
N THR A 512 16.48 9.82 9.33
CA THR A 512 15.94 10.10 7.99
C THR A 512 17.07 10.47 7.01
N ALA A 513 16.77 10.48 5.72
CA ALA A 513 17.65 10.98 4.67
C ALA A 513 16.89 11.74 3.58
N LEU A 514 17.57 12.71 2.98
CA LEU A 514 17.29 13.19 1.63
C LEU A 514 18.12 12.30 0.70
N GLY A 515 17.53 11.23 0.19
CA GLY A 515 18.25 10.07 -0.38
C GLY A 515 17.89 8.82 0.40
N LEU A 516 18.82 7.88 0.53
CA LEU A 516 18.64 6.66 1.35
C LEU A 516 19.66 6.62 2.49
N HIS A 517 19.36 5.85 3.55
CA HIS A 517 20.34 5.55 4.58
C HIS A 517 20.28 4.11 5.09
N GLU A 518 21.41 3.62 5.57
CA GLU A 518 21.47 2.53 6.54
C GLU A 518 22.24 3.01 7.77
N THR A 519 21.56 3.08 8.93
CA THR A 519 22.16 3.54 10.19
C THR A 519 22.79 2.38 10.93
N TYR A 520 23.94 2.61 11.57
CA TYR A 520 24.70 1.67 12.38
C TYR A 520 24.99 2.27 13.75
N LEU A 521 24.82 1.46 14.79
CA LEU A 521 25.20 1.79 16.17
C LEU A 521 26.17 0.72 16.67
N ASN A 522 27.34 1.15 17.15
CA ASN A 522 28.41 0.27 17.65
C ASN A 522 28.87 -0.82 16.65
N GLY A 523 28.73 -0.56 15.34
CA GLY A 523 29.08 -1.48 14.25
C GLY A 523 27.93 -2.40 13.80
N THR A 524 26.79 -2.40 14.48
CA THR A 524 25.61 -3.19 14.10
C THR A 524 24.58 -2.29 13.41
N LYS A 525 23.96 -2.76 12.33
CA LYS A 525 22.87 -2.04 11.65
C LYS A 525 21.68 -1.87 12.61
N VAL A 526 21.07 -0.70 12.62
CA VAL A 526 19.87 -0.40 13.43
C VAL A 526 18.62 -0.70 12.60
N GLY A 527 17.88 -1.73 13.03
CA GLY A 527 16.66 -2.18 12.38
C GLY A 527 16.88 -2.91 11.05
N ASP A 528 15.80 -3.52 10.55
CA ASP A 528 15.83 -4.33 9.32
C ASP A 528 15.38 -3.55 8.07
N ASP A 529 15.01 -2.28 8.24
CA ASP A 529 14.53 -1.40 7.18
C ASP A 529 15.57 -1.24 6.06
N ARG A 530 15.11 -1.30 4.82
CA ARG A 530 15.89 -1.18 3.58
C ARG A 530 15.31 -0.04 2.75
N LEU A 531 16.15 0.63 1.97
CA LEU A 531 15.75 1.80 1.16
C LEU A 531 15.01 2.87 2.01
N ALA A 532 15.38 3.01 3.29
CA ALA A 532 14.83 4.01 4.19
C ALA A 532 15.31 5.42 3.79
N PRO A 533 14.46 6.47 3.85
CA PRO A 533 13.13 6.52 4.47
C PRO A 533 11.95 6.21 3.51
N GLY A 534 12.22 5.60 2.36
CA GLY A 534 11.25 5.44 1.28
C GLY A 534 11.09 6.70 0.43
N TRP A 535 10.28 6.62 -0.63
CA TRP A 535 10.03 7.70 -1.57
C TRP A 535 8.79 8.50 -1.19
N THR A 536 8.90 9.82 -1.14
CA THR A 536 7.80 10.79 -1.07
C THR A 536 8.15 12.00 -1.94
N ASP A 537 7.25 12.97 -2.13
CA ASP A 537 7.70 14.28 -2.62
C ASP A 537 8.50 14.99 -1.53
N TYR A 538 9.83 14.86 -1.57
CA TYR A 538 10.77 15.43 -0.59
C TYR A 538 10.64 16.95 -0.41
N ARG A 539 9.97 17.67 -1.31
CA ARG A 539 9.68 19.11 -1.22
C ARG A 539 8.48 19.41 -0.31
N LYS A 540 7.60 18.42 -0.10
CA LYS A 540 6.34 18.53 0.65
C LYS A 540 6.35 17.73 1.94
N ARG A 541 6.98 16.55 1.95
CA ARG A 541 7.15 15.69 3.14
C ARG A 541 8.42 14.85 3.02
N VAL A 542 9.02 14.51 4.15
CA VAL A 542 10.09 13.51 4.26
C VAL A 542 9.82 12.67 5.50
N GLN A 543 9.73 11.35 5.32
CA GLN A 543 9.48 10.45 6.45
C GLN A 543 10.73 10.30 7.33
N TYR A 544 10.55 10.22 8.66
CA TYR A 544 11.57 9.75 9.59
C TYR A 544 11.10 8.50 10.32
N ARG A 545 12.06 7.65 10.68
CA ARG A 545 11.85 6.40 11.41
C ARG A 545 12.32 6.55 12.86
N VAL A 546 11.64 5.87 13.78
CA VAL A 546 12.02 5.80 15.20
C VAL A 546 12.35 4.37 15.57
N HIS A 547 13.54 4.16 16.14
CA HIS A 547 14.01 2.85 16.61
C HIS A 547 14.26 2.88 18.11
N ASP A 548 13.91 1.79 18.81
CA ASP A 548 14.43 1.52 20.16
C ASP A 548 15.88 1.04 20.04
N VAL A 549 16.80 1.78 20.65
CA VAL A 549 18.23 1.44 20.69
C VAL A 549 18.74 1.29 22.13
N THR A 550 17.84 1.18 23.11
CA THR A 550 18.17 1.14 24.54
C THR A 550 19.16 0.04 24.88
N ALA A 551 18.96 -1.17 24.34
CA ALA A 551 19.83 -2.32 24.55
C ALA A 551 21.09 -2.35 23.66
N ALA A 552 21.16 -1.51 22.62
CA ALA A 552 22.30 -1.44 21.69
C ALA A 552 23.38 -0.44 22.12
N LEU A 553 23.06 0.43 23.08
CA LEU A 553 24.00 1.34 23.73
C LEU A 553 24.73 0.65 24.88
N LYS A 554 26.00 1.02 25.08
CA LYS A 554 26.85 0.53 26.19
C LYS A 554 27.35 1.68 27.05
N GLN A 555 27.74 1.39 28.30
CA GLN A 555 28.49 2.35 29.10
C GLN A 555 29.88 2.59 28.48
N GLY A 556 30.41 3.80 28.61
CA GLY A 556 31.64 4.23 27.96
C GLY A 556 31.43 4.67 26.51
N GLY A 557 32.44 4.45 25.67
CA GLY A 557 32.46 4.92 24.28
C GLY A 557 31.49 4.16 23.36
N ASN A 558 30.70 4.91 22.60
CA ASN A 558 29.78 4.42 21.57
C ASN A 558 30.07 5.14 20.24
N THR A 559 29.68 4.53 19.12
CA THR A 559 29.75 5.16 17.79
C THR A 559 28.42 5.02 17.08
N LEU A 560 27.85 6.14 16.63
CA LEU A 560 26.72 6.18 15.70
C LEU A 560 27.25 6.55 14.31
N GLY A 561 26.79 5.87 13.26
CA GLY A 561 27.19 6.15 11.89
C GLY A 561 26.13 5.74 10.87
N ALA A 562 26.28 6.15 9.62
CA ALA A 562 25.36 5.78 8.55
C ALA A 562 26.04 5.75 7.18
N LEU A 563 25.63 4.81 6.34
CA LEU A 563 25.80 4.91 4.88
C LEU A 563 24.71 5.82 4.32
N ILE A 564 25.03 6.64 3.31
CA ILE A 564 24.08 7.56 2.66
C ILE A 564 24.02 7.29 1.14
N GLY A 565 22.93 6.68 0.66
CA GLY A 565 22.71 6.39 -0.76
C GLY A 565 21.95 7.49 -1.50
N ASN A 566 21.99 7.46 -2.82
CA ASN A 566 21.36 8.47 -3.68
C ASN A 566 19.83 8.35 -3.73
N GLY A 567 19.33 7.13 -3.91
CA GLY A 567 17.90 6.81 -4.02
C GLY A 567 17.13 7.66 -5.02
N TRP A 568 15.85 7.88 -4.73
CA TRP A 568 14.97 8.74 -5.53
C TRP A 568 15.27 10.24 -5.41
N TYR A 569 16.10 10.67 -4.45
CA TYR A 569 16.39 12.10 -4.23
C TYR A 569 17.43 12.63 -5.23
N SER A 570 18.59 11.96 -5.30
CA SER A 570 19.72 12.33 -6.15
C SER A 570 20.06 11.33 -7.27
N GLY A 571 19.52 10.11 -7.22
CA GLY A 571 19.72 9.10 -8.26
C GLY A 571 18.82 9.30 -9.48
N ASN A 572 18.75 8.30 -10.35
CA ASN A 572 17.76 8.25 -11.43
C ASN A 572 16.37 7.98 -10.87
N VAL A 573 15.33 8.46 -11.56
CA VAL A 573 13.91 8.23 -11.27
C VAL A 573 13.18 8.00 -12.58
N GLY A 574 12.95 6.73 -12.91
CA GLY A 574 12.36 6.29 -14.16
C GLY A 574 12.98 6.97 -15.40
N PHE A 575 12.12 7.34 -16.34
CA PHE A 575 12.45 8.20 -17.48
C PHE A 575 12.33 9.71 -17.18
N ALA A 576 12.05 10.10 -15.92
CA ALA A 576 12.02 11.51 -15.52
C ALA A 576 13.42 12.14 -15.43
N GLY A 577 14.46 11.31 -15.33
CA GLY A 577 15.86 11.74 -15.29
C GLY A 577 16.51 11.50 -13.93
N THR A 578 17.51 12.33 -13.59
CA THR A 578 18.30 12.22 -12.36
C THR A 578 18.23 13.48 -11.52
N ALA A 579 18.50 13.37 -10.21
CA ALA A 579 18.55 14.49 -9.27
C ALA A 579 17.28 15.37 -9.21
N ILE A 580 16.11 14.74 -9.33
CA ILE A 580 14.78 15.38 -9.38
C ILE A 580 14.51 16.29 -8.17
N TYR A 581 15.05 15.94 -7.00
CA TYR A 581 14.84 16.68 -5.75
C TYR A 581 16.11 17.40 -5.27
N GLY A 582 17.29 16.84 -5.54
CA GLY A 582 18.55 17.54 -5.33
C GLY A 582 19.78 16.72 -5.70
N ALA A 583 20.90 17.38 -6.01
CA ALA A 583 22.09 16.74 -6.58
C ALA A 583 23.07 16.12 -5.55
N THR A 584 22.71 16.03 -4.28
CA THR A 584 23.59 15.49 -3.20
C THR A 584 22.71 14.85 -2.14
N PRO A 585 22.93 13.60 -1.72
CA PRO A 585 22.16 13.00 -0.64
C PRO A 585 22.65 13.46 0.73
N TRP A 586 21.74 13.48 1.71
CA TRP A 586 21.98 13.96 3.07
C TRP A 586 21.36 13.05 4.12
N TYR A 587 22.02 12.88 5.26
CA TYR A 587 21.54 12.12 6.41
C TYR A 587 21.24 13.04 7.60
N SER A 588 20.21 12.74 8.38
CA SER A 588 19.96 13.41 9.66
C SER A 588 19.49 12.42 10.72
N ALA A 589 20.03 12.54 11.94
CA ALA A 589 19.62 11.71 13.06
C ALA A 589 19.72 12.42 14.41
N ARG A 590 18.76 12.09 15.28
CA ARG A 590 18.65 12.51 16.68
C ARG A 590 18.52 11.26 17.54
N LEU A 591 19.55 10.97 18.33
CA LEU A 591 19.50 9.95 19.39
C LEU A 591 19.15 10.64 20.71
N ALA A 592 17.95 10.39 21.24
CA ALA A 592 17.52 10.86 22.54
C ALA A 592 17.72 9.75 23.60
N ILE A 593 18.30 10.10 24.74
CA ILE A 593 18.65 9.18 25.83
C ILE A 593 18.03 9.70 27.14
N GLU A 594 17.33 8.84 27.86
CA GLU A 594 16.87 9.04 29.23
C GLU A 594 17.67 8.13 30.17
N TYR A 595 18.14 8.68 31.29
CA TYR A 595 18.90 7.96 32.31
C TYR A 595 18.03 7.57 33.50
N THR A 596 18.47 6.58 34.29
CA THR A 596 17.71 6.09 35.47
C THR A 596 17.61 7.11 36.61
N ASP A 597 18.35 8.21 36.55
CA ASP A 597 18.24 9.35 37.48
C ASP A 597 17.25 10.44 37.00
N GLY A 598 16.55 10.21 35.89
CA GLY A 598 15.60 11.15 35.29
C GLY A 598 16.23 12.26 34.43
N THR A 599 17.56 12.32 34.32
CA THR A 599 18.22 13.26 33.41
C THR A 599 18.26 12.73 31.97
N THR A 600 18.46 13.62 30.99
CA THR A 600 18.47 13.27 29.56
C THR A 600 19.73 13.76 28.86
N ALA A 601 20.03 13.17 27.70
CA ALA A 601 21.08 13.61 26.79
C ALA A 601 20.66 13.36 25.33
N GLU A 602 21.29 14.08 24.39
CA GLU A 602 21.07 13.90 22.95
C GLU A 602 22.40 13.77 22.20
N VAL A 603 22.42 12.93 21.16
CA VAL A 603 23.47 12.92 20.13
C VAL A 603 22.81 13.28 18.81
N LEU A 604 23.24 14.40 18.22
CA LEU A 604 22.68 14.97 17.01
C LEU A 604 23.68 14.87 15.84
N THR A 605 23.17 14.76 14.61
CA THR A 605 23.94 15.06 13.41
C THR A 605 24.28 16.55 13.34
N ASP A 606 25.58 16.85 13.24
CA ASP A 606 26.14 18.20 13.30
C ASP A 606 27.55 18.23 12.66
N GLY A 607 28.20 19.39 12.64
CA GLY A 607 29.54 19.56 12.04
C GLY A 607 30.70 18.87 12.77
N SER A 608 30.47 18.17 13.88
CA SER A 608 31.52 17.36 14.56
C SER A 608 31.59 15.91 14.07
N TRP A 609 30.69 15.51 13.16
CA TRP A 609 30.74 14.22 12.49
C TRP A 609 31.88 14.17 11.48
N THR A 610 32.38 12.96 11.22
CA THR A 610 33.37 12.70 10.16
C THR A 610 32.79 11.80 9.08
N VAL A 611 33.37 11.87 7.88
CA VAL A 611 33.08 11.00 6.74
C VAL A 611 34.33 10.18 6.39
N THR A 612 34.14 8.90 6.09
CA THR A 612 35.14 7.98 5.54
C THR A 612 34.66 7.39 4.22
N ALA A 613 35.56 6.81 3.44
CA ALA A 613 35.17 6.01 2.29
C ALA A 613 34.41 4.75 2.74
N SER A 614 33.43 4.31 1.96
CA SER A 614 32.84 2.97 2.06
C SER A 614 33.33 2.08 0.93
N THR A 615 32.98 0.79 0.96
CA THR A 615 33.23 -0.13 -0.16
C THR A 615 32.34 0.14 -1.37
N ILE A 616 31.24 0.88 -1.21
CA ILE A 616 30.29 1.19 -2.29
C ILE A 616 30.83 2.41 -3.06
N VAL A 617 31.29 2.16 -4.29
CA VAL A 617 31.89 3.20 -5.14
C VAL A 617 30.87 3.93 -6.02
N ASP A 618 29.67 3.35 -6.17
CA ASP A 618 28.62 3.86 -7.05
C ASP A 618 27.29 3.16 -6.71
N ASP A 619 26.22 3.92 -6.49
CA ASP A 619 24.87 3.39 -6.18
C ASP A 619 23.77 4.12 -6.96
N ASP A 620 22.83 3.35 -7.52
CA ASP A 620 21.64 3.87 -8.19
C ASP A 620 20.55 2.80 -8.26
N LEU A 621 19.28 3.19 -8.05
CA LEU A 621 18.13 2.28 -8.00
C LEU A 621 17.88 1.50 -9.30
N TYR A 622 18.20 2.08 -10.47
CA TYR A 622 17.88 1.53 -11.79
C TYR A 622 19.10 0.91 -12.46
N GLN A 623 20.28 1.47 -12.20
CA GLN A 623 21.51 1.05 -12.85
C GLN A 623 22.26 -0.04 -12.09
N GLY A 624 22.03 -0.19 -10.77
CA GLY A 624 22.72 -1.15 -9.91
C GLY A 624 23.87 -0.55 -9.09
N GLU A 625 24.42 -1.37 -8.20
CA GLU A 625 25.43 -0.97 -7.21
C GLU A 625 26.80 -1.62 -7.47
N ASN A 626 27.86 -0.82 -7.36
CA ASN A 626 29.24 -1.27 -7.49
C ASN A 626 29.96 -1.22 -6.14
N GLN A 627 30.51 -2.36 -5.71
CA GLN A 627 31.35 -2.45 -4.51
C GLN A 627 32.78 -2.92 -4.83
N ASP A 628 33.76 -2.34 -4.12
CA ASP A 628 35.16 -2.75 -4.12
C ASP A 628 35.62 -3.02 -2.69
N ALA A 629 35.75 -4.30 -2.33
CA ALA A 629 36.12 -4.73 -0.99
C ALA A 629 37.59 -4.42 -0.63
N ARG A 630 38.41 -3.98 -1.59
CA ARG A 630 39.80 -3.56 -1.35
C ARG A 630 39.90 -2.18 -0.68
N ILE A 631 38.81 -1.41 -0.64
CA ILE A 631 38.81 -0.04 -0.10
C ILE A 631 38.98 -0.08 1.42
N ASN A 632 40.04 0.57 1.89
CA ASN A 632 40.23 0.89 3.30
C ASN A 632 39.62 2.27 3.59
N PRO A 633 38.68 2.41 4.56
CA PRO A 633 38.01 3.68 4.88
C PRO A 633 38.93 4.87 5.20
N GLY A 634 40.15 4.61 5.67
CA GLY A 634 41.15 5.63 5.99
C GLY A 634 40.84 6.43 7.25
N THR A 635 41.41 7.64 7.35
CA THR A 635 41.09 8.59 8.44
C THR A 635 39.94 9.48 8.02
N GLY A 636 38.93 9.65 8.88
CA GLY A 636 37.75 10.45 8.59
C GLY A 636 38.05 11.95 8.48
N THR A 637 37.40 12.61 7.53
CA THR A 637 37.43 14.07 7.34
C THR A 637 36.12 14.70 7.83
N PRO A 638 36.03 16.01 8.12
CA PRO A 638 34.78 16.63 8.56
C PRO A 638 33.65 16.52 7.53
N VAL A 639 32.42 16.31 7.99
CA VAL A 639 31.22 16.35 7.12
C VAL A 639 30.91 17.77 6.64
N THR A 640 30.12 17.87 5.57
CA THR A 640 29.43 19.13 5.21
C THR A 640 28.05 19.16 5.88
N VAL A 641 27.69 20.29 6.46
CA VAL A 641 26.35 20.56 7.01
C VAL A 641 25.51 21.27 5.95
N ARG A 642 24.29 20.79 5.69
CA ARG A 642 23.35 21.43 4.77
C ARG A 642 22.89 22.78 5.35
N ALA A 643 23.04 23.85 4.57
CA ALA A 643 22.69 25.21 4.98
C ALA A 643 21.22 25.61 4.71
N GLU A 644 20.51 24.83 3.87
CA GLU A 644 19.11 25.03 3.54
C GLU A 644 18.17 24.67 4.72
N ALA A 645 16.96 25.23 4.71
CA ALA A 645 15.93 24.96 5.71
C ALA A 645 15.58 23.47 5.85
N LEU A 646 15.14 23.09 7.06
CA LEU A 646 14.66 21.74 7.37
C LEU A 646 13.51 21.36 6.41
N PRO A 647 13.55 20.19 5.75
CA PRO A 647 12.40 19.71 4.97
C PRO A 647 11.23 19.39 5.92
N PRO A 648 9.97 19.38 5.44
CA PRO A 648 8.83 19.04 6.30
C PRO A 648 8.91 17.56 6.72
N LEU A 649 9.28 17.32 7.98
CA LEU A 649 9.43 15.96 8.51
C LEU A 649 8.09 15.43 9.02
N VAL A 650 7.79 14.16 8.75
CA VAL A 650 6.63 13.41 9.28
C VAL A 650 7.07 12.03 9.77
N ALA A 651 6.38 11.42 10.73
CA ALA A 651 6.71 10.05 11.10
C ALA A 651 6.36 9.09 9.96
N GLN A 652 7.09 7.97 9.85
CA GLN A 652 6.81 7.01 8.79
C GLN A 652 5.43 6.35 8.98
N VAL A 653 4.56 6.56 7.99
CA VAL A 653 3.18 6.04 7.95
C VAL A 653 3.17 4.60 7.43
N ASP A 654 3.91 4.34 6.36
CA ASP A 654 4.09 2.99 5.83
C ASP A 654 5.02 2.16 6.75
N PRO A 655 4.90 0.82 6.77
CA PRO A 655 5.70 -0.01 7.66
C PRO A 655 7.18 -0.13 7.25
N GLY A 656 7.62 0.44 6.11
CA GLY A 656 8.99 0.38 5.62
C GLY A 656 9.27 -0.86 4.79
N VAL A 657 10.23 -0.79 3.87
CA VAL A 657 10.65 -1.92 3.03
C VAL A 657 11.63 -2.80 3.82
N THR A 658 11.42 -4.11 3.81
CA THR A 658 12.37 -5.07 4.42
C THR A 658 12.59 -6.28 3.50
N VAL A 659 13.62 -7.08 3.75
CA VAL A 659 13.74 -8.40 3.11
C VAL A 659 12.72 -9.34 3.73
N GLN A 660 11.92 -9.97 2.88
CA GLN A 660 10.75 -10.75 3.28
C GLN A 660 10.90 -12.24 2.95
N LYS A 661 11.70 -12.58 1.92
CA LYS A 661 11.98 -13.97 1.56
C LYS A 661 13.32 -14.16 0.86
N ASP A 662 14.09 -15.15 1.30
CA ASP A 662 15.25 -15.66 0.57
C ASP A 662 14.80 -16.69 -0.48
N LEU A 663 15.40 -16.62 -1.67
CA LEU A 663 15.16 -17.50 -2.82
C LEU A 663 16.47 -18.20 -3.21
N THR A 664 16.46 -19.54 -3.21
CA THR A 664 17.58 -20.37 -3.65
C THR A 664 17.46 -20.69 -5.14
N PRO A 665 18.56 -20.74 -5.90
CA PRO A 665 18.57 -21.18 -7.28
C PRO A 665 17.87 -22.53 -7.50
N VAL A 666 16.99 -22.60 -8.51
CA VAL A 666 16.39 -23.86 -8.98
C VAL A 666 17.18 -24.47 -10.13
N ALA A 667 17.93 -23.66 -10.88
CA ALA A 667 18.86 -24.11 -11.91
C ALA A 667 20.04 -23.13 -12.07
N ILE A 668 21.19 -23.66 -12.52
CA ILE A 668 22.35 -22.89 -12.97
C ILE A 668 22.79 -23.49 -14.31
N THR A 669 22.87 -22.67 -15.35
CA THR A 669 23.28 -23.08 -16.71
C THR A 669 24.45 -22.24 -17.20
N GLN A 670 25.10 -22.67 -18.28
CA GLN A 670 26.21 -21.95 -18.91
C GLN A 670 25.98 -21.85 -20.43
N PRO A 671 25.15 -20.90 -20.92
CA PRO A 671 24.87 -20.77 -22.35
C PRO A 671 26.11 -20.36 -23.16
N LYS A 672 27.10 -19.70 -22.56
CA LYS A 672 28.38 -19.31 -23.18
C LYS A 672 29.53 -19.54 -22.18
N PRO A 673 30.75 -19.90 -22.63
CA PRO A 673 31.89 -20.10 -21.71
C PRO A 673 32.13 -18.89 -20.80
N GLY A 674 32.15 -19.10 -19.48
CA GLY A 674 32.33 -18.04 -18.49
C GLY A 674 31.10 -17.16 -18.22
N VAL A 675 29.97 -17.41 -18.90
CA VAL A 675 28.68 -16.73 -18.68
C VAL A 675 27.70 -17.72 -18.09
N TRP A 676 27.33 -17.52 -16.83
CA TRP A 676 26.42 -18.39 -16.10
C TRP A 676 25.04 -17.73 -15.97
N ILE A 677 23.97 -18.50 -16.13
CA ILE A 677 22.60 -18.04 -15.86
C ILE A 677 22.06 -18.80 -14.66
N VAL A 678 21.59 -18.05 -13.65
CA VAL A 678 20.93 -18.58 -12.46
C VAL A 678 19.44 -18.33 -12.58
N ASP A 679 18.62 -19.38 -12.51
CA ASP A 679 17.17 -19.28 -12.40
C ASP A 679 16.76 -19.39 -10.92
N LEU A 680 16.04 -18.38 -10.41
CA LEU A 680 15.50 -18.37 -9.04
C LEU A 680 14.07 -18.94 -8.95
N GLY A 681 13.50 -19.39 -10.08
CA GLY A 681 12.20 -20.05 -10.17
C GLY A 681 10.98 -19.13 -10.04
N GLN A 682 11.20 -17.84 -9.79
CA GLN A 682 10.18 -16.84 -9.51
C GLN A 682 10.68 -15.48 -10.02
N ASN A 683 9.82 -14.67 -10.64
CA ASN A 683 10.07 -13.25 -10.90
C ASN A 683 9.67 -12.42 -9.68
N PHE A 684 10.55 -11.57 -9.15
CA PHE A 684 10.33 -10.81 -7.92
C PHE A 684 11.13 -9.50 -7.91
N THR A 685 10.81 -8.59 -6.97
CA THR A 685 11.62 -7.40 -6.70
C THR A 685 12.60 -7.63 -5.54
N GLY A 686 13.84 -7.17 -5.68
CA GLY A 686 14.86 -7.33 -4.65
C GLY A 686 16.28 -7.18 -5.18
N TRP A 687 17.21 -7.92 -4.59
CA TRP A 687 18.62 -7.95 -4.98
C TRP A 687 19.26 -9.29 -4.60
N ASN A 688 20.50 -9.53 -5.01
CA ASN A 688 21.20 -10.78 -4.73
C ASN A 688 22.21 -10.64 -3.59
N ARG A 689 22.33 -11.71 -2.79
CA ARG A 689 23.47 -11.94 -1.90
C ARG A 689 24.40 -12.98 -2.56
N LEU A 690 25.59 -12.54 -2.95
CA LEU A 690 26.63 -13.35 -3.58
C LEU A 690 27.63 -13.84 -2.52
N ARG A 691 28.09 -15.08 -2.66
CA ARG A 691 29.21 -15.68 -1.91
C ARG A 691 30.27 -16.15 -2.88
N VAL A 692 31.50 -15.64 -2.74
CA VAL A 692 32.57 -15.89 -3.70
C VAL A 692 33.96 -15.88 -3.04
N THR A 693 34.85 -16.74 -3.52
CA THR A 693 36.26 -16.80 -3.10
C THR A 693 37.14 -16.68 -4.34
N GLY A 694 38.13 -15.79 -4.34
CA GLY A 694 39.04 -15.62 -5.47
C GLY A 694 40.16 -14.62 -5.19
N PRO A 695 41.09 -14.41 -6.15
CA PRO A 695 42.18 -13.44 -6.00
C PRO A 695 41.68 -12.00 -5.84
N ALA A 696 42.44 -11.18 -5.10
CA ALA A 696 42.20 -9.74 -4.96
C ALA A 696 42.10 -9.05 -6.34
N GLY A 697 41.12 -8.16 -6.50
CA GLY A 697 40.86 -7.48 -7.78
C GLY A 697 40.07 -8.31 -8.80
N THR A 698 39.71 -9.56 -8.49
CA THR A 698 38.73 -10.32 -9.29
C THR A 698 37.40 -9.58 -9.27
N LYS A 699 36.81 -9.33 -10.44
CA LYS A 699 35.55 -8.59 -10.60
C LYS A 699 34.43 -9.54 -11.04
N VAL A 700 33.45 -9.75 -10.18
CA VAL A 700 32.21 -10.47 -10.50
C VAL A 700 31.14 -9.45 -10.88
N THR A 701 30.42 -9.70 -11.97
CA THR A 701 29.31 -8.84 -12.43
C THR A 701 28.02 -9.66 -12.46
N LEU A 702 26.94 -9.09 -11.92
CA LEU A 702 25.61 -9.67 -11.86
C LEU A 702 24.64 -8.81 -12.68
N ARG A 703 24.08 -9.34 -13.76
CA ARG A 703 23.01 -8.67 -14.53
C ARG A 703 21.67 -9.37 -14.27
N HIS A 704 20.60 -8.60 -14.20
CA HIS A 704 19.27 -9.07 -13.81
C HIS A 704 18.29 -9.00 -14.98
N GLY A 705 17.36 -9.94 -15.07
CA GLY A 705 16.33 -9.95 -16.12
C GLY A 705 15.13 -10.84 -15.81
N GLU A 706 13.99 -10.53 -16.42
CA GLU A 706 12.73 -11.23 -16.17
C GLU A 706 12.59 -12.54 -16.95
N VAL A 707 13.17 -12.58 -18.16
CA VAL A 707 13.04 -13.68 -19.13
C VAL A 707 14.38 -13.99 -19.83
N LEU A 708 14.44 -15.10 -20.55
CA LEU A 708 15.61 -15.55 -21.32
C LEU A 708 15.32 -15.52 -22.82
N ASN A 709 16.37 -15.29 -23.61
CA ASN A 709 16.37 -15.52 -25.05
C ASN A 709 16.23 -17.02 -25.37
N PRO A 710 15.81 -17.41 -26.60
CA PRO A 710 15.75 -18.81 -27.01
C PRO A 710 17.08 -19.59 -26.94
N ASP A 711 18.24 -18.91 -26.96
CA ASP A 711 19.56 -19.52 -26.77
C ASP A 711 19.94 -19.73 -25.28
N GLY A 712 19.03 -19.41 -24.36
CA GLY A 712 19.23 -19.49 -22.92
C GLY A 712 20.01 -18.33 -22.30
N THR A 713 20.38 -17.30 -23.06
CA THR A 713 21.02 -16.09 -22.51
C THR A 713 20.02 -15.11 -21.92
N LEU A 714 20.49 -14.17 -21.09
CA LEU A 714 19.64 -13.17 -20.45
C LEU A 714 19.06 -12.17 -21.47
N TYR A 715 17.74 -11.97 -21.43
CA TYR A 715 17.09 -10.89 -22.17
C TYR A 715 16.91 -9.67 -21.26
N THR A 716 17.38 -8.51 -21.71
CA THR A 716 17.29 -7.24 -20.95
C THR A 716 16.79 -6.07 -21.78
N THR A 717 16.34 -6.27 -23.02
CA THR A 717 15.96 -5.17 -23.92
C THR A 717 14.72 -4.41 -23.39
N ASN A 718 13.80 -5.11 -22.72
CA ASN A 718 12.64 -4.50 -22.06
C ASN A 718 12.95 -3.70 -20.78
N LEU A 719 14.21 -3.71 -20.31
CA LEU A 719 14.65 -2.85 -19.21
C LEU A 719 14.94 -1.41 -19.67
N ARG A 720 14.98 -1.18 -20.99
CA ARG A 720 15.24 0.10 -21.65
C ARG A 720 16.58 0.69 -21.16
N ALA A 721 16.60 1.87 -20.53
CA ALA A 721 17.84 2.49 -20.04
C ALA A 721 18.29 1.99 -18.65
N ALA A 722 17.53 1.14 -17.96
CA ALA A 722 17.94 0.54 -16.69
C ALA A 722 18.94 -0.60 -16.91
N GLN A 723 20.20 -0.40 -16.51
CA GLN A 723 21.23 -1.45 -16.63
C GLN A 723 21.00 -2.64 -15.68
N ALA A 724 20.34 -2.44 -14.54
CA ALA A 724 20.10 -3.47 -13.52
C ALA A 724 21.33 -4.37 -13.26
N THR A 725 22.51 -3.75 -13.07
CA THR A 725 23.81 -4.44 -13.06
C THR A 725 24.59 -4.14 -11.80
N ASP A 726 24.83 -5.16 -10.97
CA ASP A 726 25.65 -5.05 -9.77
C ASP A 726 27.07 -5.58 -10.01
N THR A 727 28.05 -4.99 -9.33
CA THR A 727 29.47 -5.38 -9.44
C THR A 727 30.08 -5.59 -8.06
N PHE A 728 30.86 -6.66 -7.90
CA PHE A 728 31.71 -6.88 -6.74
C PHE A 728 33.17 -7.12 -7.13
N THR A 729 34.08 -6.31 -6.59
CA THR A 729 35.54 -6.50 -6.72
C THR A 729 36.10 -7.05 -5.41
N LEU A 730 36.71 -8.24 -5.47
CA LEU A 730 37.16 -9.00 -4.30
C LEU A 730 38.38 -8.36 -3.62
N ALA A 731 38.43 -8.45 -2.30
CA ALA A 731 39.60 -8.13 -1.47
C ALA A 731 40.68 -9.22 -1.53
N GLY A 732 40.29 -10.46 -1.82
CA GLY A 732 41.21 -11.61 -1.91
C GLY A 732 41.58 -12.17 -0.53
N THR A 733 40.64 -12.19 0.41
CA THR A 733 40.90 -12.54 1.83
C THR A 733 41.34 -13.99 2.08
N GLY A 734 41.22 -14.87 1.08
CA GLY A 734 41.42 -16.32 1.22
C GLY A 734 40.22 -17.06 1.80
N ALA A 735 39.18 -16.35 2.26
CA ALA A 735 37.90 -16.89 2.68
C ALA A 735 36.79 -16.50 1.68
N ALA A 736 35.58 -17.04 1.87
CA ALA A 736 34.42 -16.63 1.08
C ALA A 736 33.96 -15.23 1.48
N GLU A 737 34.10 -14.28 0.58
CA GLU A 737 33.60 -12.92 0.69
C GLU A 737 32.09 -12.89 0.37
N VAL A 738 31.37 -11.95 1.00
CA VAL A 738 29.93 -11.78 0.82
C VAL A 738 29.68 -10.39 0.25
N PHE A 739 28.99 -10.35 -0.89
CA PHE A 739 28.45 -9.14 -1.47
C PHE A 739 26.93 -9.15 -1.35
N GLU A 740 26.39 -8.03 -0.91
CA GLU A 740 24.97 -7.72 -0.98
C GLU A 740 24.87 -6.20 -1.17
N PRO A 741 24.15 -5.70 -2.18
CA PRO A 741 24.05 -4.26 -2.39
C PRO A 741 23.17 -3.62 -1.31
N HIS A 742 23.22 -2.30 -1.15
CA HIS A 742 22.50 -1.56 -0.10
C HIS A 742 21.41 -0.61 -0.64
N PHE A 743 21.65 0.03 -1.78
CA PHE A 743 20.87 1.18 -2.28
C PHE A 743 20.35 1.01 -3.72
N THR A 744 20.22 -0.24 -4.18
CA THR A 744 19.59 -0.60 -5.45
C THR A 744 18.44 -1.60 -5.27
N VAL A 745 17.62 -1.76 -6.31
CA VAL A 745 16.59 -2.80 -6.41
C VAL A 745 16.39 -3.19 -7.88
N HIS A 746 16.10 -4.47 -8.12
CA HIS A 746 15.86 -5.01 -9.47
C HIS A 746 14.59 -5.87 -9.46
N GLY A 747 13.85 -5.86 -10.58
CA GLY A 747 12.79 -6.82 -10.88
C GLY A 747 13.30 -7.94 -11.78
N TYR A 748 13.34 -9.19 -11.32
CA TYR A 748 13.98 -10.28 -12.06
C TYR A 748 13.57 -11.67 -11.60
N ARG A 749 13.80 -12.65 -12.50
CA ARG A 749 13.85 -14.09 -12.20
C ARG A 749 15.23 -14.68 -12.43
N TYR A 750 15.94 -14.16 -13.44
CA TYR A 750 17.20 -14.68 -13.92
C TYR A 750 18.35 -13.74 -13.59
N VAL A 751 19.51 -14.32 -13.27
CA VAL A 751 20.74 -13.59 -13.00
C VAL A 751 21.86 -14.11 -13.90
N GLU A 752 22.44 -13.24 -14.71
CA GLU A 752 23.67 -13.54 -15.44
C GLU A 752 24.87 -13.21 -14.55
N ILE A 753 25.75 -14.21 -14.33
CA ILE A 753 27.00 -14.06 -13.59
C ILE A 753 28.17 -14.17 -14.57
N THR A 754 29.01 -13.14 -14.62
CA THR A 754 30.28 -13.13 -15.36
C THR A 754 31.45 -12.75 -14.45
N GLY A 755 32.67 -13.21 -14.81
CA GLY A 755 33.87 -12.98 -14.00
C GLY A 755 33.95 -13.79 -12.70
N PHE A 756 33.05 -14.76 -12.50
CA PHE A 756 33.07 -15.63 -11.32
C PHE A 756 34.32 -16.54 -11.32
N PRO A 757 35.10 -16.60 -10.22
CA PRO A 757 36.27 -17.47 -10.12
C PRO A 757 35.84 -18.95 -10.00
N GLY A 758 35.83 -19.65 -11.14
CA GLY A 758 35.42 -21.07 -11.23
C GLY A 758 33.94 -21.22 -11.59
N THR A 759 33.28 -22.21 -10.99
CA THR A 759 31.88 -22.56 -11.25
C THR A 759 31.00 -22.13 -10.07
N PRO A 760 29.96 -21.29 -10.28
CA PRO A 760 28.99 -20.98 -9.23
C PRO A 760 28.12 -22.21 -8.93
N VAL A 761 27.76 -22.38 -7.67
CA VAL A 761 26.89 -23.45 -7.16
C VAL A 761 25.63 -22.84 -6.53
N ALA A 762 24.65 -23.66 -6.16
CA ALA A 762 23.40 -23.15 -5.55
C ALA A 762 23.63 -22.31 -4.27
N GLY A 763 24.72 -22.54 -3.54
CA GLY A 763 25.14 -21.72 -2.38
C GLY A 763 25.90 -20.44 -2.72
N SER A 764 26.26 -20.20 -3.99
CA SER A 764 26.99 -19.01 -4.43
C SER A 764 26.10 -17.77 -4.53
N LEU A 765 24.79 -17.91 -4.71
CA LEU A 765 23.86 -16.79 -4.85
C LEU A 765 22.54 -17.07 -4.13
N THR A 766 21.99 -16.06 -3.46
CA THR A 766 20.62 -16.08 -2.91
C THR A 766 19.88 -14.83 -3.36
N GLY A 767 18.70 -14.99 -3.97
CA GLY A 767 17.80 -13.86 -4.21
C GLY A 767 17.19 -13.39 -2.89
N ARG A 768 17.19 -12.08 -2.64
CA ARG A 768 16.65 -11.43 -1.44
C ARG A 768 15.41 -10.65 -1.86
N ALA A 769 14.23 -11.28 -1.81
CA ALA A 769 12.99 -10.64 -2.17
C ALA A 769 12.56 -9.67 -1.06
N ALA A 770 12.27 -8.42 -1.44
CA ALA A 770 11.99 -7.33 -0.52
C ALA A 770 10.72 -6.58 -0.93
N TRP A 771 9.92 -6.13 0.05
CA TRP A 771 8.76 -5.28 -0.19
C TRP A 771 8.37 -4.55 1.10
N THR A 772 7.37 -3.66 1.03
CA THR A 772 6.84 -2.93 2.20
C THR A 772 6.26 -3.92 3.21
N ALA A 773 6.77 -3.91 4.44
CA ALA A 773 6.58 -4.99 5.40
C ALA A 773 5.12 -5.13 5.87
N GLY A 774 4.42 -6.14 5.36
CA GLY A 774 3.05 -6.45 5.73
C GLY A 774 2.90 -7.91 6.17
N ALA A 775 2.11 -8.17 7.21
CA ALA A 775 1.77 -9.53 7.61
C ALA A 775 0.98 -10.23 6.48
N GLY A 776 1.19 -11.53 6.27
CA GLY A 776 0.32 -12.32 5.39
C GLY A 776 -1.09 -12.39 5.96
N THR A 777 -2.06 -11.82 5.24
CA THR A 777 -3.44 -11.67 5.74
C THR A 777 -4.37 -12.75 5.21
N GLY A 778 -4.20 -13.20 3.96
CA GLY A 778 -5.16 -14.07 3.30
C GLY A 778 -4.54 -15.22 2.50
N THR A 779 -5.32 -16.29 2.35
CA THR A 779 -4.96 -17.49 1.59
C THR A 779 -6.11 -17.87 0.66
N PHE A 780 -5.80 -18.36 -0.53
CA PHE A 780 -6.78 -18.81 -1.52
C PHE A 780 -6.29 -20.08 -2.22
N SER A 781 -7.19 -21.03 -2.49
CA SER A 781 -6.92 -22.24 -3.26
C SER A 781 -8.19 -22.82 -3.89
N THR A 782 -8.04 -23.57 -4.98
CA THR A 782 -9.12 -24.23 -5.73
C THR A 782 -8.71 -25.64 -6.17
N SER A 783 -9.65 -26.41 -6.72
CA SER A 783 -9.37 -27.67 -7.40
C SER A 783 -8.63 -27.54 -8.74
N ASP A 784 -8.44 -26.33 -9.27
CA ASP A 784 -7.86 -26.09 -10.59
C ASP A 784 -6.42 -25.51 -10.50
N PRO A 785 -5.41 -26.16 -11.08
CA PRO A 785 -4.02 -25.68 -11.04
C PRO A 785 -3.79 -24.33 -11.72
N LEU A 786 -4.51 -24.00 -12.80
CA LEU A 786 -4.37 -22.71 -13.50
C LEU A 786 -4.89 -21.57 -12.62
N VAL A 787 -6.05 -21.75 -11.98
CA VAL A 787 -6.61 -20.72 -11.07
C VAL A 787 -5.69 -20.52 -9.85
N ASN A 788 -5.07 -21.60 -9.37
CA ASN A 788 -4.08 -21.51 -8.29
C ASN A 788 -2.78 -20.79 -8.74
N GLN A 789 -2.30 -21.07 -9.96
CA GLN A 789 -1.14 -20.38 -10.54
C GLN A 789 -1.43 -18.89 -10.77
N LEU A 790 -2.63 -18.54 -11.23
CA LEU A 790 -3.09 -17.15 -11.37
C LEU A 790 -3.06 -16.43 -10.01
N ALA A 791 -3.62 -17.03 -8.95
CA ALA A 791 -3.61 -16.44 -7.62
C ALA A 791 -2.17 -16.27 -7.05
N HIS A 792 -1.27 -17.21 -7.33
CA HIS A 792 0.16 -17.09 -7.02
C HIS A 792 0.81 -15.93 -7.78
N ASN A 793 0.58 -15.83 -9.08
CA ASN A 793 1.13 -14.78 -9.95
C ASN A 793 0.66 -13.38 -9.53
N ILE A 794 -0.63 -13.24 -9.15
CA ILE A 794 -1.20 -12.01 -8.58
C ILE A 794 -0.47 -11.62 -7.30
N LEU A 795 -0.28 -12.55 -6.36
CA LEU A 795 0.37 -12.27 -5.08
C LEU A 795 1.84 -11.85 -5.24
N TRP A 796 2.58 -12.46 -6.16
CA TRP A 796 3.96 -12.07 -6.46
C TRP A 796 4.07 -10.77 -7.25
N GLY A 797 3.15 -10.50 -8.18
CA GLY A 797 3.06 -9.21 -8.87
C GLY A 797 2.78 -8.06 -7.91
N ALA A 798 1.85 -8.27 -6.97
CA ALA A 798 1.56 -7.34 -5.88
C ALA A 798 2.80 -7.10 -5.00
N ARG A 799 3.42 -8.16 -4.45
CA ARG A 799 4.61 -8.04 -3.61
C ARG A 799 5.74 -7.27 -4.31
N SER A 800 5.99 -7.59 -5.58
CA SER A 800 7.09 -7.00 -6.36
C SER A 800 6.94 -5.49 -6.56
N ASN A 801 5.73 -4.95 -6.49
CA ASN A 801 5.45 -3.56 -6.79
C ASN A 801 4.92 -2.76 -5.60
N MET A 802 4.87 -3.34 -4.40
CA MET A 802 4.44 -2.66 -3.18
C MET A 802 5.67 -2.28 -2.36
N LEU A 803 6.52 -1.41 -2.91
CA LEU A 803 7.84 -1.06 -2.38
C LEU A 803 7.92 0.46 -2.18
N SER A 804 7.63 0.92 -0.96
CA SER A 804 7.46 2.33 -0.55
C SER A 804 6.33 3.11 -1.24
N ILE A 805 5.96 2.75 -2.46
CA ILE A 805 4.80 3.16 -3.24
C ILE A 805 4.29 1.95 -4.05
N PRO A 806 3.03 1.95 -4.53
CA PRO A 806 2.51 0.99 -5.51
C PRO A 806 3.04 1.34 -6.92
N THR A 807 4.11 0.67 -7.37
CA THR A 807 4.73 0.92 -8.69
C THR A 807 4.01 0.21 -9.84
N ASP A 808 4.16 0.70 -11.07
CA ASP A 808 3.73 -0.03 -12.28
C ASP A 808 4.45 -1.37 -12.42
N CYS A 809 5.78 -1.32 -12.45
CA CYS A 809 6.65 -2.48 -12.60
C CYS A 809 7.96 -2.26 -11.81
N PRO A 810 8.70 -3.32 -11.44
CA PRO A 810 9.89 -3.21 -10.60
C PRO A 810 11.24 -3.20 -11.35
N GLN A 811 11.26 -3.46 -12.67
CA GLN A 811 12.49 -3.80 -13.40
C GLN A 811 13.09 -2.65 -14.23
N ARG A 812 12.28 -1.97 -15.07
CA ARG A 812 12.78 -1.02 -16.07
C ARG A 812 13.04 0.38 -15.48
N ASP A 813 13.44 1.31 -16.33
CA ASP A 813 13.53 2.75 -16.09
C ASP A 813 12.15 3.42 -15.95
N GLU A 814 11.33 2.91 -15.02
CA GLU A 814 10.00 3.47 -14.72
C GLU A 814 9.72 3.42 -13.22
N ARG A 815 9.04 2.38 -12.72
CA ARG A 815 8.83 2.13 -11.29
C ARG A 815 8.16 3.32 -10.59
N LEU A 816 7.21 3.94 -11.27
CA LEU A 816 6.49 5.13 -10.83
C LEU A 816 5.18 4.73 -10.18
N GLY A 817 4.66 5.55 -9.28
CA GLY A 817 3.36 5.33 -8.64
C GLY A 817 2.20 5.65 -9.57
N TRP A 818 2.07 4.88 -10.64
CA TRP A 818 1.04 5.04 -11.66
C TRP A 818 -0.35 4.84 -11.08
N THR A 819 -1.19 5.86 -11.27
CA THR A 819 -2.43 6.00 -10.51
C THR A 819 -3.52 5.04 -11.00
N GLY A 820 -3.65 4.80 -12.31
CA GLY A 820 -4.67 3.90 -12.87
C GLY A 820 -4.45 2.44 -12.51
N ASP A 821 -3.20 2.01 -12.49
CA ASP A 821 -2.76 0.68 -12.14
C ASP A 821 -3.26 0.32 -10.73
N ILE A 822 -3.00 1.20 -9.75
CA ILE A 822 -3.44 1.00 -8.36
C ILE A 822 -4.92 1.30 -8.15
N ALA A 823 -5.55 2.16 -8.97
CA ALA A 823 -7.00 2.30 -8.97
C ALA A 823 -7.66 0.94 -9.27
N ALA A 824 -7.26 0.27 -10.35
CA ALA A 824 -7.76 -1.04 -10.74
C ALA A 824 -7.35 -2.18 -9.77
N PHE A 825 -6.18 -2.10 -9.15
CA PHE A 825 -5.64 -3.21 -8.34
C PHE A 825 -5.87 -3.09 -6.82
N SER A 826 -6.13 -1.89 -6.29
CA SER A 826 -6.15 -1.62 -4.84
C SER A 826 -7.10 -2.54 -4.06
N ALA A 827 -8.25 -2.92 -4.63
CA ALA A 827 -9.18 -3.86 -3.99
C ALA A 827 -8.53 -5.25 -3.76
N THR A 828 -7.86 -5.77 -4.80
CA THR A 828 -7.13 -7.05 -4.79
C THR A 828 -5.92 -7.01 -3.84
N ALA A 829 -5.21 -5.88 -3.80
CA ALA A 829 -4.02 -5.68 -2.95
C ALA A 829 -4.29 -5.85 -1.44
N THR A 830 -5.54 -5.69 -0.98
CA THR A 830 -5.91 -5.80 0.44
C THR A 830 -6.05 -7.24 0.97
N PHE A 831 -6.00 -8.26 0.09
CA PHE A 831 -6.27 -9.64 0.51
C PHE A 831 -5.04 -10.42 0.98
N GLY A 832 -3.98 -10.46 0.17
CA GLY A 832 -2.87 -11.41 0.36
C GLY A 832 -1.88 -11.03 1.48
N PHE A 833 -1.65 -9.73 1.69
CA PHE A 833 -0.86 -9.20 2.79
C PHE A 833 -1.38 -7.82 3.20
N ASP A 834 -1.01 -7.38 4.40
CA ASP A 834 -1.45 -6.09 4.92
C ASP A 834 -0.82 -4.93 4.14
N THR A 835 -1.66 -4.21 3.40
CA THR A 835 -1.31 -3.03 2.61
C THR A 835 -1.88 -1.73 3.19
N HIS A 836 -2.54 -1.76 4.36
CA HIS A 836 -3.22 -0.59 4.95
C HIS A 836 -2.30 0.63 5.10
N GLY A 837 -1.14 0.46 5.74
CA GLY A 837 -0.19 1.55 5.97
C GLY A 837 0.41 2.12 4.68
N LEU A 838 0.70 1.24 3.71
CA LEU A 838 1.23 1.64 2.39
C LEU A 838 0.20 2.44 1.58
N LEU A 839 -1.04 1.95 1.49
CA LEU A 839 -2.10 2.63 0.74
C LEU A 839 -2.55 3.92 1.42
N THR A 840 -2.54 3.99 2.76
CA THR A 840 -2.79 5.23 3.51
C THR A 840 -1.70 6.27 3.25
N LYS A 841 -0.42 5.85 3.25
CA LYS A 841 0.73 6.69 2.88
C LYS A 841 0.67 7.13 1.40
N PHE A 842 0.15 6.29 0.51
CA PHE A 842 -0.01 6.63 -0.90
C PHE A 842 -1.19 7.59 -1.16
N ALA A 843 -2.28 7.50 -0.38
CA ALA A 843 -3.35 8.50 -0.42
C ALA A 843 -2.84 9.91 -0.03
N ASP A 844 -1.94 9.96 0.95
CA ASP A 844 -1.14 11.13 1.31
C ASP A 844 -0.28 11.63 0.10
N ASP A 845 0.43 10.76 -0.61
CA ASP A 845 1.22 11.12 -1.82
C ASP A 845 0.35 11.63 -2.99
N LEU A 846 -0.85 11.04 -3.19
CA LEU A 846 -1.81 11.47 -4.22
C LEU A 846 -2.29 12.91 -3.97
N VAL A 847 -2.56 13.27 -2.72
CA VAL A 847 -2.94 14.64 -2.33
C VAL A 847 -1.75 15.61 -2.46
N ASP A 848 -0.53 15.17 -2.14
CA ASP A 848 0.68 15.93 -2.41
C ASP A 848 0.89 16.16 -3.92
N ALA A 849 0.49 15.23 -4.78
CA ALA A 849 0.64 15.34 -6.22
C ALA A 849 -0.48 16.18 -6.90
N GLN A 850 -1.63 16.37 -6.25
CA GLN A 850 -2.80 17.04 -6.82
C GLN A 850 -2.52 18.50 -7.26
N GLN A 851 -3.00 18.85 -8.45
CA GLN A 851 -2.88 20.19 -9.03
C GLN A 851 -3.85 21.19 -8.39
N ALA A 852 -3.56 22.48 -8.57
CA ALA A 852 -4.30 23.59 -7.94
C ALA A 852 -5.75 23.73 -8.46
N ASP A 853 -6.07 23.20 -9.64
CA ASP A 853 -7.41 23.15 -10.21
C ASP A 853 -8.26 21.97 -9.68
N GLY A 854 -7.64 21.03 -8.95
CA GLY A 854 -8.27 19.81 -8.44
C GLY A 854 -7.92 18.54 -9.20
N ALA A 855 -7.19 18.59 -10.31
CA ALA A 855 -6.79 17.39 -11.04
C ALA A 855 -5.74 16.57 -10.26
N PHE A 856 -5.99 15.28 -10.02
CA PHE A 856 -4.93 14.34 -9.63
C PHE A 856 -4.04 14.01 -10.84
N THR A 857 -2.77 13.74 -10.61
CA THR A 857 -1.75 13.46 -11.63
C THR A 857 -1.76 12.02 -12.11
N ASP A 858 -1.11 11.77 -13.26
CA ASP A 858 -1.00 10.43 -13.84
C ASP A 858 -0.12 9.49 -12.97
N VAL A 859 0.87 10.05 -12.26
CA VAL A 859 1.69 9.36 -11.24
C VAL A 859 1.78 10.15 -9.93
N ALA A 860 2.01 9.47 -8.80
CA ALA A 860 2.37 10.07 -7.52
C ALA A 860 3.57 9.32 -6.89
N PRO A 861 4.60 10.01 -6.33
CA PRO A 861 4.87 11.44 -6.40
C PRO A 861 4.98 11.98 -7.83
N ALA A 862 4.55 13.22 -8.06
CA ALA A 862 4.56 13.85 -9.38
C ALA A 862 5.98 14.20 -9.84
N VAL A 863 6.56 13.34 -10.67
CA VAL A 863 7.88 13.51 -11.31
C VAL A 863 7.84 13.61 -12.84
N ILE A 864 6.68 13.33 -13.45
CA ILE A 864 6.42 13.53 -14.89
C ILE A 864 5.16 14.40 -15.07
N GLY A 865 4.95 14.93 -16.27
CA GLY A 865 3.72 15.67 -16.61
C GLY A 865 2.53 14.74 -16.88
N GLY A 866 1.32 15.24 -16.65
CA GLY A 866 0.06 14.52 -16.87
C GLY A 866 -0.89 14.58 -15.66
N ALA A 867 -2.17 14.84 -15.91
CA ALA A 867 -3.20 14.92 -14.87
C ALA A 867 -4.62 14.82 -15.46
N GLY A 868 -5.60 14.51 -14.61
CA GLY A 868 -7.03 14.63 -14.91
C GLY A 868 -7.59 13.59 -15.88
N LYS A 869 -6.78 12.59 -16.26
CA LYS A 869 -7.16 11.48 -17.13
C LYS A 869 -8.03 10.47 -16.38
N ALA A 870 -9.16 10.11 -16.98
CA ALA A 870 -10.11 9.15 -16.43
C ALA A 870 -9.48 7.77 -16.27
N GLY A 871 -9.80 7.08 -15.17
CA GLY A 871 -9.22 5.81 -14.75
C GLY A 871 -7.92 5.96 -13.95
N TRP A 872 -7.12 6.99 -14.24
CA TRP A 872 -5.86 7.29 -13.55
C TRP A 872 -6.08 8.24 -12.37
N ALA A 873 -6.49 9.48 -12.65
CA ALA A 873 -6.71 10.50 -11.63
C ALA A 873 -7.79 10.11 -10.60
N ASP A 874 -8.72 9.22 -10.97
CA ASP A 874 -9.74 8.65 -10.09
C ASP A 874 -9.17 7.83 -8.92
N ALA A 875 -7.90 7.42 -8.97
CA ALA A 875 -7.20 6.77 -7.85
C ALA A 875 -7.30 7.57 -6.54
N GLY A 876 -7.29 8.91 -6.63
CA GLY A 876 -7.45 9.80 -5.49
C GLY A 876 -8.78 9.65 -4.76
N VAL A 877 -9.80 9.04 -5.38
CA VAL A 877 -11.10 8.72 -4.78
C VAL A 877 -11.25 7.21 -4.54
N ILE A 878 -10.78 6.38 -5.48
CA ILE A 878 -10.90 4.91 -5.43
C ILE A 878 -10.04 4.32 -4.32
N VAL A 879 -8.80 4.78 -4.11
CA VAL A 879 -7.90 4.24 -3.08
C VAL A 879 -8.44 4.50 -1.66
N PRO A 880 -8.82 5.73 -1.26
CA PRO A 880 -9.47 5.97 0.04
C PRO A 880 -10.77 5.18 0.23
N TYR A 881 -11.60 5.05 -0.82
CA TYR A 881 -12.82 4.25 -0.77
C TYR A 881 -12.50 2.76 -0.51
N ASN A 882 -11.53 2.18 -1.21
CA ASN A 882 -11.15 0.79 -1.05
C ASN A 882 -10.49 0.53 0.33
N ILE A 883 -9.68 1.46 0.84
CA ILE A 883 -9.17 1.38 2.23
C ILE A 883 -10.36 1.31 3.21
N TRP A 884 -11.33 2.22 3.10
CA TRP A 884 -12.52 2.20 3.95
C TRP A 884 -13.31 0.87 3.83
N GLN A 885 -13.62 0.41 2.61
CA GLN A 885 -14.39 -0.82 2.42
C GLN A 885 -13.69 -2.07 2.99
N ARG A 886 -12.36 -2.18 2.82
CA ARG A 886 -11.60 -3.40 3.17
C ARG A 886 -11.12 -3.39 4.62
N TYR A 887 -10.76 -2.23 5.15
CA TYR A 887 -10.20 -2.09 6.49
C TYR A 887 -11.17 -1.50 7.52
N GLY A 888 -12.22 -0.80 7.09
CA GLY A 888 -13.17 -0.08 7.96
C GLY A 888 -12.71 1.31 8.38
N ASP A 889 -11.54 1.75 7.90
CA ASP A 889 -10.93 3.02 8.29
C ASP A 889 -11.61 4.22 7.57
N LEU A 890 -12.26 5.09 8.36
CA LEU A 890 -12.83 6.36 7.88
C LEU A 890 -11.89 7.55 8.07
N SER A 891 -10.79 7.41 8.83
CA SER A 891 -9.85 8.51 9.08
C SER A 891 -9.13 8.96 7.81
N VAL A 892 -8.85 8.01 6.89
CA VAL A 892 -8.33 8.31 5.55
C VAL A 892 -9.34 9.09 4.70
N VAL A 893 -10.64 8.79 4.85
CA VAL A 893 -11.72 9.51 4.16
C VAL A 893 -11.81 10.95 4.69
N ASP A 894 -11.84 11.13 6.01
CA ASP A 894 -11.90 12.44 6.64
C ASP A 894 -10.69 13.33 6.32
N ARG A 895 -9.48 12.75 6.29
CA ARG A 895 -8.24 13.47 5.96
C ARG A 895 -8.21 13.98 4.52
N HIS A 896 -8.74 13.20 3.57
CA HIS A 896 -8.62 13.49 2.14
C HIS A 896 -9.91 13.99 1.48
N TYR A 897 -11.00 14.16 2.25
CA TYR A 897 -12.31 14.52 1.72
C TYR A 897 -12.29 15.75 0.81
N ASP A 898 -11.62 16.82 1.21
CA ASP A 898 -11.53 18.05 0.40
C ASP A 898 -10.74 17.87 -0.91
N ALA A 899 -9.73 17.00 -0.93
CA ALA A 899 -8.99 16.69 -2.16
C ALA A 899 -9.84 15.88 -3.14
N MET A 900 -10.56 14.88 -2.64
CA MET A 900 -11.54 14.10 -3.43
C MET A 900 -12.67 14.99 -3.95
N ARG A 901 -13.17 15.91 -3.13
CA ARG A 901 -14.20 16.89 -3.51
C ARG A 901 -13.72 17.82 -4.62
N ARG A 902 -12.53 18.42 -4.49
CA ARG A 902 -11.92 19.25 -5.56
C ARG A 902 -11.80 18.49 -6.87
N TYR A 903 -11.48 17.20 -6.84
CA TYR A 903 -11.36 16.40 -8.05
C TYR A 903 -12.71 16.14 -8.74
N VAL A 904 -13.76 15.79 -7.99
CA VAL A 904 -15.11 15.64 -8.56
C VAL A 904 -15.66 16.99 -9.08
N ASP A 905 -15.33 18.09 -8.39
CA ASP A 905 -15.66 19.45 -8.85
C ASP A 905 -14.87 19.84 -10.12
N TYR A 906 -13.60 19.45 -10.24
CA TYR A 906 -12.78 19.60 -11.47
C TYR A 906 -13.38 18.83 -12.65
N LEU A 907 -13.73 17.55 -12.46
CA LEU A 907 -14.36 16.73 -13.50
C LEU A 907 -15.67 17.35 -13.99
N ARG A 908 -16.46 17.92 -13.06
CA ARG A 908 -17.69 18.65 -13.38
C ARG A 908 -17.44 19.97 -14.12
N ALA A 909 -16.42 20.72 -13.72
CA ALA A 909 -16.05 22.00 -14.35
C ALA A 909 -15.47 21.82 -15.76
N THR A 910 -14.97 20.62 -16.07
CA THR A 910 -14.41 20.22 -17.37
C THR A 910 -15.25 19.15 -18.07
N ALA A 911 -16.56 19.12 -17.79
CA ALA A 911 -17.56 18.37 -18.56
C ALA A 911 -18.42 19.35 -19.39
N GLY A 912 -19.09 18.83 -20.42
CA GLY A 912 -20.12 19.55 -21.15
C GLY A 912 -21.31 19.95 -20.27
N SER A 913 -22.13 20.88 -20.75
CA SER A 913 -23.36 21.30 -20.05
C SER A 913 -24.41 20.19 -19.94
N ASP A 914 -24.28 19.14 -20.76
CA ASP A 914 -25.01 17.88 -20.75
C ASP A 914 -24.42 16.83 -19.78
N LEU A 915 -23.35 17.18 -19.05
CA LEU A 915 -22.55 16.31 -18.17
C LEU A 915 -21.75 15.21 -18.89
N ILE A 916 -21.65 15.25 -20.22
CA ILE A 916 -20.77 14.36 -20.97
C ILE A 916 -19.34 14.93 -20.93
N ARG A 917 -18.37 14.08 -20.61
CA ARG A 917 -16.95 14.44 -20.58
C ARG A 917 -16.22 13.71 -21.70
N ASP A 918 -15.80 14.45 -22.72
CA ASP A 918 -14.91 13.97 -23.77
C ASP A 918 -13.53 14.59 -23.58
N HIS A 919 -12.65 13.86 -22.88
CA HIS A 919 -11.30 14.28 -22.53
C HIS A 919 -10.32 13.16 -22.87
N GLU A 920 -9.10 13.54 -23.25
CA GLU A 920 -8.01 12.59 -23.46
C GLU A 920 -7.76 11.75 -22.20
N THR A 921 -7.59 10.44 -22.42
CA THR A 921 -7.16 9.45 -21.43
C THR A 921 -6.22 8.47 -22.11
N PHE A 922 -5.49 7.66 -21.33
CA PHE A 922 -4.84 6.45 -21.85
C PHE A 922 -5.85 5.41 -22.36
N GLY A 923 -7.13 5.57 -21.99
CA GLY A 923 -8.23 4.70 -22.39
C GLY A 923 -8.17 3.34 -21.69
N ASP A 924 -8.83 2.35 -22.26
CA ASP A 924 -8.73 0.97 -21.78
C ASP A 924 -7.37 0.37 -22.17
N TRP A 925 -6.33 0.77 -21.43
CA TRP A 925 -4.93 0.52 -21.77
C TRP A 925 -4.65 -0.97 -21.91
N LEU A 926 -3.97 -1.32 -23.00
CA LEU A 926 -3.61 -2.70 -23.37
C LEU A 926 -4.82 -3.64 -23.61
N ASN A 927 -5.96 -3.08 -24.03
CA ASN A 927 -7.05 -3.86 -24.65
C ASN A 927 -6.59 -4.60 -25.92
N VAL A 928 -7.32 -5.64 -26.29
CA VAL A 928 -7.00 -6.50 -27.44
C VAL A 928 -7.90 -6.16 -28.62
N ASN A 929 -7.50 -5.13 -29.38
CA ASN A 929 -8.18 -4.64 -30.58
C ASN A 929 -9.67 -4.32 -30.34
N ASP A 930 -9.98 -3.63 -29.23
CA ASP A 930 -11.34 -3.37 -28.75
C ASP A 930 -11.47 -2.02 -28.03
N ASN A 931 -10.84 -0.98 -28.61
CA ASN A 931 -10.76 0.36 -28.01
C ASN A 931 -12.13 0.90 -27.57
N THR A 932 -12.22 1.30 -26.30
CA THR A 932 -13.37 2.04 -25.76
C THR A 932 -13.16 3.54 -25.94
N PRO A 933 -14.14 4.30 -26.47
CA PRO A 933 -14.00 5.75 -26.67
C PRO A 933 -13.70 6.57 -25.40
N ASN A 934 -13.03 7.70 -25.60
CA ASN A 934 -12.65 8.65 -24.54
C ASN A 934 -13.88 9.30 -23.86
N ASP A 935 -14.93 9.61 -24.62
CA ASP A 935 -16.18 10.18 -24.12
C ASP A 935 -16.96 9.18 -23.23
N VAL A 936 -16.97 7.90 -23.61
CA VAL A 936 -17.53 6.81 -22.83
C VAL A 936 -16.75 6.61 -21.52
N THR A 937 -15.43 6.41 -21.59
CA THR A 937 -14.59 6.14 -20.41
C THR A 937 -14.58 7.32 -19.43
N SER A 938 -14.40 8.55 -19.92
CA SER A 938 -14.30 9.74 -19.08
C SER A 938 -15.64 10.13 -18.43
N THR A 939 -16.77 9.95 -19.12
CA THR A 939 -18.09 10.15 -18.51
C THR A 939 -18.40 9.06 -17.47
N ALA A 940 -18.00 7.81 -17.73
CA ALA A 940 -18.24 6.71 -16.80
C ALA A 940 -17.50 6.89 -15.46
N TYR A 941 -16.20 7.18 -15.51
CA TYR A 941 -15.40 7.43 -14.30
C TYR A 941 -15.86 8.69 -13.54
N PHE A 942 -16.31 9.75 -14.24
CA PHE A 942 -16.91 10.92 -13.58
C PHE A 942 -18.16 10.54 -12.76
N GLY A 943 -19.07 9.74 -13.32
CA GLY A 943 -20.23 9.23 -12.59
C GLY A 943 -19.83 8.35 -11.39
N TRP A 944 -18.79 7.54 -11.55
CA TRP A 944 -18.27 6.66 -10.49
C TRP A 944 -17.64 7.43 -9.34
N SER A 945 -16.69 8.33 -9.61
CA SER A 945 -16.03 9.15 -8.59
C SER A 945 -17.02 10.03 -7.83
N ALA A 946 -18.03 10.59 -8.50
CA ALA A 946 -19.14 11.28 -7.83
C ALA A 946 -19.96 10.35 -6.90
N ARG A 947 -20.22 9.11 -7.32
CA ARG A 947 -20.92 8.11 -6.49
C ARG A 947 -20.09 7.69 -5.27
N LEU A 948 -18.80 7.45 -5.44
CA LEU A 948 -17.90 7.06 -4.34
C LEU A 948 -17.79 8.19 -3.31
N LEU A 949 -17.61 9.44 -3.75
CA LEU A 949 -17.59 10.61 -2.87
C LEU A 949 -18.92 10.75 -2.10
N SER A 950 -20.06 10.56 -2.75
CA SER A 950 -21.39 10.57 -2.11
C SER A 950 -21.52 9.52 -0.99
N ARG A 951 -21.03 8.29 -1.22
CA ARG A 951 -21.04 7.22 -0.19
C ARG A 951 -20.12 7.56 0.99
N MET A 952 -18.93 8.07 0.71
CA MET A 952 -17.96 8.50 1.72
C MET A 952 -18.47 9.71 2.54
N ALA A 953 -19.16 10.64 1.89
CA ALA A 953 -19.83 11.76 2.56
C ALA A 953 -20.90 11.26 3.54
N ALA A 954 -21.75 10.31 3.12
CA ALA A 954 -22.76 9.71 3.99
C ALA A 954 -22.14 9.00 5.20
N ALA A 955 -21.09 8.18 4.97
CA ALA A 955 -20.41 7.42 6.01
C ALA A 955 -19.69 8.29 7.05
N THR A 956 -19.31 9.51 6.68
CA THR A 956 -18.64 10.49 7.56
C THR A 956 -19.57 11.62 8.03
N GLY A 957 -20.89 11.46 7.89
CA GLY A 957 -21.87 12.42 8.41
C GLY A 957 -22.08 13.70 7.58
N ARG A 958 -21.43 13.84 6.43
CA ARG A 958 -21.57 14.98 5.50
C ARG A 958 -22.83 14.84 4.63
N ALA A 959 -24.00 14.86 5.27
CA ALA A 959 -25.28 14.51 4.64
C ALA A 959 -25.65 15.38 3.42
N ALA A 960 -25.37 16.69 3.46
CA ALA A 960 -25.67 17.59 2.34
C ALA A 960 -24.87 17.24 1.07
N ASP A 961 -23.57 17.00 1.23
CA ASP A 961 -22.68 16.58 0.15
C ASP A 961 -23.05 15.19 -0.37
N ALA A 962 -23.43 14.27 0.53
CA ALA A 962 -23.92 12.95 0.15
C ALA A 962 -25.10 13.01 -0.81
N THR A 963 -26.08 13.88 -0.52
CA THR A 963 -27.20 14.16 -1.44
C THR A 963 -26.73 14.85 -2.72
N ALA A 964 -25.92 15.91 -2.61
CA ALA A 964 -25.51 16.72 -3.76
C ALA A 964 -24.69 15.92 -4.81
N TYR A 965 -23.67 15.18 -4.36
CA TYR A 965 -22.86 14.32 -5.23
C TYR A 965 -23.60 13.05 -5.65
N GLY A 966 -24.55 12.56 -4.83
CA GLY A 966 -25.44 11.47 -5.22
C GLY A 966 -26.32 11.85 -6.41
N THR A 967 -27.01 12.99 -6.34
CA THR A 967 -27.82 13.56 -7.43
C THR A 967 -26.97 14.00 -8.63
N LEU A 968 -25.69 14.33 -8.45
CA LEU A 968 -24.77 14.50 -9.56
C LEU A 968 -24.51 13.17 -10.29
N ALA A 969 -24.15 12.11 -9.56
CA ALA A 969 -23.95 10.78 -10.11
C ALA A 969 -25.19 10.21 -10.82
N ASP A 970 -26.39 10.41 -10.26
CA ASP A 970 -27.66 10.01 -10.88
C ASP A 970 -27.89 10.70 -12.23
N ARG A 971 -27.59 12.00 -12.32
CA ARG A 971 -27.72 12.78 -13.57
C ARG A 971 -26.66 12.40 -14.61
N ILE A 972 -25.43 12.09 -14.19
CA ILE A 972 -24.39 11.57 -15.09
C ILE A 972 -24.80 10.21 -15.65
N GLY A 973 -25.33 9.30 -14.81
CA GLY A 973 -25.85 8.00 -15.28
C GLY A 973 -26.98 8.14 -16.29
N ALA A 974 -27.90 9.10 -16.07
CA ALA A 974 -28.95 9.42 -17.04
C ALA A 974 -28.37 9.97 -18.36
N ALA A 975 -27.47 10.96 -18.31
CA ALA A 975 -26.82 11.53 -19.49
C ALA A 975 -26.03 10.46 -20.28
N PHE A 976 -25.23 9.66 -19.59
CA PHE A 976 -24.49 8.52 -20.15
C PHE A 976 -25.44 7.54 -20.85
N THR A 977 -26.53 7.14 -20.18
CA THR A 977 -27.54 6.23 -20.73
C THR A 977 -28.17 6.78 -22.00
N THR A 978 -28.51 8.08 -22.03
CA THR A 978 -29.09 8.74 -23.21
C THR A 978 -28.10 8.87 -24.37
N ARG A 979 -26.82 9.16 -24.08
CA ARG A 979 -25.79 9.45 -25.09
C ARG A 979 -25.10 8.20 -25.66
N PHE A 980 -25.00 7.13 -24.88
CA PHE A 980 -24.14 5.98 -25.23
C PHE A 980 -24.84 4.63 -25.29
N VAL A 981 -26.03 4.46 -24.74
CA VAL A 981 -26.65 3.13 -24.62
C VAL A 981 -27.86 3.03 -25.56
N ALA A 982 -27.73 2.26 -26.65
CA ALA A 982 -28.76 2.06 -27.66
C ALA A 982 -29.86 1.08 -27.20
N ALA A 983 -31.07 1.21 -27.77
CA ALA A 983 -32.27 0.51 -27.30
C ALA A 983 -32.13 -1.03 -27.18
N ASP A 984 -31.25 -1.63 -27.98
CA ASP A 984 -30.97 -3.06 -28.04
C ASP A 984 -29.89 -3.55 -27.03
N GLY A 985 -29.44 -2.66 -26.15
CA GLY A 985 -28.42 -2.92 -25.13
C GLY A 985 -26.99 -2.49 -25.53
N THR A 986 -26.74 -2.13 -26.79
CA THR A 986 -25.38 -1.78 -27.25
C THR A 986 -24.85 -0.51 -26.55
N VAL A 987 -23.61 -0.53 -26.06
CA VAL A 987 -22.94 0.60 -25.39
C VAL A 987 -21.79 1.13 -26.25
N GLY A 988 -21.85 2.41 -26.63
CA GLY A 988 -20.78 3.09 -27.37
C GLY A 988 -20.41 2.37 -28.67
N SER A 989 -19.13 1.99 -28.79
CA SER A 989 -18.60 1.21 -29.91
C SER A 989 -18.92 -0.29 -29.87
N GLY A 990 -19.53 -0.80 -28.78
CA GLY A 990 -19.75 -2.22 -28.55
C GLY A 990 -18.54 -2.97 -27.99
N SER A 991 -17.50 -2.26 -27.53
CA SER A 991 -16.34 -2.81 -26.81
C SER A 991 -16.75 -3.51 -25.50
N GLN A 992 -16.07 -4.58 -25.10
CA GLN A 992 -16.31 -5.27 -23.83
C GLN A 992 -16.20 -4.30 -22.63
N THR A 993 -15.16 -3.48 -22.58
CA THR A 993 -14.96 -2.52 -21.47
C THR A 993 -16.05 -1.46 -21.39
N GLY A 994 -16.54 -0.93 -22.53
CA GLY A 994 -17.70 -0.03 -22.54
C GLY A 994 -18.93 -0.61 -21.82
N TYR A 995 -19.26 -1.88 -22.04
CA TYR A 995 -20.33 -2.57 -21.30
C TYR A 995 -19.99 -2.75 -19.82
N VAL A 996 -18.76 -3.17 -19.51
CA VAL A 996 -18.30 -3.43 -18.14
C VAL A 996 -18.36 -2.16 -17.29
N LEU A 997 -17.91 -1.01 -17.79
CA LEU A 997 -17.99 0.27 -17.07
C LEU A 997 -19.45 0.72 -16.89
N ALA A 998 -20.29 0.58 -17.93
CA ALA A 998 -21.70 0.94 -17.87
C ALA A 998 -22.48 0.16 -16.79
N LEU A 999 -22.21 -1.14 -16.67
CA LEU A 999 -22.84 -2.04 -15.69
C LEU A 999 -22.19 -1.91 -14.30
N GLY A 1000 -20.87 -2.02 -14.21
CA GLY A 1000 -20.12 -2.04 -12.96
C GLY A 1000 -20.24 -0.74 -12.15
N PHE A 1001 -20.28 0.41 -12.82
CA PHE A 1001 -20.47 1.72 -12.16
C PHE A 1001 -21.95 2.07 -11.95
N GLY A 1002 -22.88 1.20 -12.37
CA GLY A 1002 -24.33 1.40 -12.16
C GLY A 1002 -24.92 2.57 -12.96
N LEU A 1003 -24.41 2.81 -14.17
CA LEU A 1003 -24.83 3.93 -15.03
C LEU A 1003 -26.12 3.62 -15.79
N VAL A 1004 -26.44 2.34 -15.99
CA VAL A 1004 -27.60 1.86 -16.75
C VAL A 1004 -28.84 1.72 -15.85
N PRO A 1005 -30.03 2.24 -16.24
CA PRO A 1005 -31.25 2.10 -15.45
C PRO A 1005 -31.73 0.63 -15.39
N PRO A 1006 -32.35 0.18 -14.28
CA PRO A 1006 -32.65 -1.23 -14.02
C PRO A 1006 -33.36 -1.98 -15.16
N ALA A 1007 -34.32 -1.34 -15.84
CA ALA A 1007 -35.07 -1.94 -16.96
C ALA A 1007 -34.22 -2.27 -18.20
N ARG A 1008 -32.97 -1.80 -18.27
CA ARG A 1008 -32.05 -2.00 -19.41
C ARG A 1008 -30.82 -2.85 -19.06
N VAL A 1009 -30.56 -3.08 -17.77
CA VAL A 1009 -29.36 -3.78 -17.28
C VAL A 1009 -29.15 -5.14 -17.94
N GLN A 1010 -30.20 -5.98 -18.00
CA GLN A 1010 -30.06 -7.33 -18.56
C GLN A 1010 -29.71 -7.30 -20.06
N ALA A 1011 -30.35 -6.44 -20.86
CA ALA A 1011 -30.06 -6.32 -22.29
C ALA A 1011 -28.60 -5.88 -22.55
N VAL A 1012 -28.05 -5.00 -21.70
CA VAL A 1012 -26.65 -4.58 -21.74
C VAL A 1012 -25.70 -5.74 -21.34
N ALA A 1013 -26.06 -6.52 -20.32
CA ALA A 1013 -25.28 -7.69 -19.87
C ALA A 1013 -25.28 -8.83 -20.91
N ASP A 1014 -26.41 -9.08 -21.55
CA ASP A 1014 -26.53 -10.07 -22.63
C ASP A 1014 -25.69 -9.67 -23.86
N ARG A 1015 -25.58 -8.36 -24.13
CA ARG A 1015 -24.69 -7.81 -25.17
C ARG A 1015 -23.20 -7.99 -24.83
N LEU A 1016 -22.80 -7.81 -23.57
CA LEU A 1016 -21.45 -8.13 -23.12
C LEU A 1016 -21.14 -9.62 -23.28
N ALA A 1017 -22.06 -10.51 -22.86
CA ALA A 1017 -21.89 -11.95 -23.03
C ALA A 1017 -21.79 -12.35 -24.52
N ALA A 1018 -22.57 -11.73 -25.39
CA ALA A 1018 -22.47 -11.90 -26.84
C ALA A 1018 -21.13 -11.38 -27.41
N ALA A 1019 -20.61 -10.25 -26.92
CA ALA A 1019 -19.31 -9.70 -27.33
C ALA A 1019 -18.10 -10.55 -26.87
N VAL A 1020 -18.26 -11.34 -25.80
CA VAL A 1020 -17.31 -12.40 -25.40
C VAL A 1020 -17.47 -13.64 -26.28
N ALA A 1021 -18.71 -14.07 -26.55
CA ALA A 1021 -18.98 -15.24 -27.39
C ALA A 1021 -18.50 -15.04 -28.84
N ALA A 1022 -18.62 -13.84 -29.39
CA ALA A 1022 -18.11 -13.46 -30.71
C ALA A 1022 -16.57 -13.45 -30.83
N ARG A 1023 -15.86 -13.55 -29.70
CA ARG A 1023 -14.41 -13.71 -29.59
C ARG A 1023 -14.03 -15.08 -29.04
N ASP A 1024 -14.82 -16.11 -29.35
CA ASP A 1024 -14.62 -17.51 -28.90
C ASP A 1024 -14.45 -17.69 -27.39
N GLY A 1025 -15.02 -16.80 -26.58
CA GLY A 1025 -14.90 -16.81 -25.13
C GLY A 1025 -13.65 -16.13 -24.58
N HIS A 1026 -12.91 -15.39 -25.41
CA HIS A 1026 -11.82 -14.55 -24.97
C HIS A 1026 -12.31 -13.19 -24.47
N LEU A 1027 -11.60 -12.68 -23.47
CA LEU A 1027 -11.64 -11.26 -23.13
C LEU A 1027 -11.01 -10.41 -24.24
N SER A 1028 -11.38 -9.15 -24.30
CA SER A 1028 -10.67 -8.12 -25.08
C SER A 1028 -10.32 -6.87 -24.25
N VAL A 1029 -10.66 -6.89 -22.96
CA VAL A 1029 -10.48 -5.77 -22.04
C VAL A 1029 -9.00 -5.48 -21.71
N GLY A 1030 -8.70 -4.20 -21.51
CA GLY A 1030 -7.48 -3.70 -20.89
C GLY A 1030 -7.68 -3.40 -19.39
N PHE A 1031 -6.90 -2.45 -18.89
CA PHE A 1031 -6.82 -2.14 -17.44
C PHE A 1031 -8.13 -1.62 -16.85
N MET A 1032 -8.96 -0.88 -17.61
CA MET A 1032 -10.21 -0.33 -17.09
C MET A 1032 -11.31 -1.41 -16.99
N GLY A 1033 -11.31 -2.40 -17.88
CA GLY A 1033 -12.33 -3.45 -17.90
C GLY A 1033 -12.01 -4.70 -17.07
N VAL A 1034 -10.72 -5.04 -16.90
CA VAL A 1034 -10.30 -6.35 -16.35
C VAL A 1034 -10.74 -6.63 -14.92
N GLU A 1035 -10.81 -5.62 -14.04
CA GLU A 1035 -11.29 -5.78 -12.65
C GLU A 1035 -12.76 -6.25 -12.61
N ASN A 1036 -13.60 -5.68 -13.47
CA ASN A 1036 -15.05 -5.76 -13.36
C ASN A 1036 -15.70 -6.74 -14.38
N LEU A 1037 -14.96 -7.22 -15.39
CA LEU A 1037 -15.49 -8.13 -16.42
C LEU A 1037 -16.15 -9.40 -15.84
N LEU A 1038 -15.44 -10.16 -15.00
CA LEU A 1038 -15.97 -11.40 -14.42
C LEU A 1038 -17.06 -11.15 -13.36
N PRO A 1039 -16.91 -10.18 -12.41
CA PRO A 1039 -17.99 -9.79 -11.51
C PRO A 1039 -19.29 -9.42 -12.23
N VAL A 1040 -19.23 -8.58 -13.26
CA VAL A 1040 -20.41 -8.11 -14.01
C VAL A 1040 -21.11 -9.28 -14.71
N LEU A 1041 -20.37 -10.13 -15.43
CA LEU A 1041 -20.93 -11.33 -16.06
C LEU A 1041 -21.60 -12.26 -15.03
N ALA A 1042 -20.91 -12.56 -13.92
CA ALA A 1042 -21.43 -13.44 -12.88
C ALA A 1042 -22.64 -12.86 -12.12
N ALA A 1043 -22.71 -11.54 -11.96
CA ALA A 1043 -23.83 -10.84 -11.33
C ALA A 1043 -25.11 -10.84 -12.17
N HIS A 1044 -24.99 -10.90 -13.51
CA HIS A 1044 -26.10 -10.78 -14.45
C HIS A 1044 -26.44 -12.07 -15.21
N GLY A 1045 -26.19 -13.23 -14.57
CA GLY A 1045 -26.62 -14.55 -15.07
C GLY A 1045 -25.63 -15.26 -16.01
N HIS A 1046 -24.51 -14.63 -16.36
CA HIS A 1046 -23.50 -15.14 -17.30
C HIS A 1046 -22.28 -15.73 -16.58
N VAL A 1047 -22.49 -16.45 -15.46
CA VAL A 1047 -21.42 -17.03 -14.65
C VAL A 1047 -20.59 -18.06 -15.39
N ASP A 1048 -21.20 -18.86 -16.29
CA ASP A 1048 -20.48 -19.82 -17.12
C ASP A 1048 -19.56 -19.12 -18.14
N THR A 1049 -19.97 -17.98 -18.68
CA THR A 1049 -19.14 -17.11 -19.52
C THR A 1049 -17.95 -16.56 -18.73
N ALA A 1050 -18.17 -16.13 -17.48
CA ALA A 1050 -17.09 -15.66 -16.61
C ALA A 1050 -16.04 -16.76 -16.33
N TYR A 1051 -16.48 -17.99 -16.04
CA TYR A 1051 -15.57 -19.13 -15.87
C TYR A 1051 -14.88 -19.57 -17.17
N ARG A 1052 -15.54 -19.45 -18.33
CA ARG A 1052 -14.93 -19.69 -19.65
C ARG A 1052 -13.77 -18.74 -19.90
N ILE A 1053 -13.91 -17.46 -19.56
CA ILE A 1053 -12.82 -16.47 -19.67
C ILE A 1053 -11.70 -16.79 -18.67
N LEU A 1054 -12.03 -17.05 -17.40
CA LEU A 1054 -11.05 -17.36 -16.35
C LEU A 1054 -10.11 -18.51 -16.76
N LEU A 1055 -10.69 -19.56 -17.33
CA LEU A 1055 -10.01 -20.82 -17.64
C LEU A 1055 -9.53 -20.90 -19.08
N GLN A 1056 -9.58 -19.80 -19.83
CA GLN A 1056 -9.20 -19.74 -21.25
C GLN A 1056 -7.68 -20.03 -21.41
N PRO A 1057 -7.28 -21.16 -22.03
CA PRO A 1057 -5.87 -21.49 -22.21
C PRO A 1057 -5.18 -20.70 -23.33
N GLY A 1058 -5.95 -20.17 -24.30
CA GLY A 1058 -5.40 -19.47 -25.46
C GLY A 1058 -5.13 -17.97 -25.22
N TYR A 1059 -4.46 -17.34 -26.19
CA TYR A 1059 -4.32 -15.89 -26.25
C TYR A 1059 -5.60 -15.21 -26.76
N PRO A 1060 -6.06 -14.08 -26.15
CA PRO A 1060 -5.62 -13.51 -24.88
C PRO A 1060 -6.26 -14.20 -23.66
N GLY A 1061 -5.52 -14.27 -22.55
CA GLY A 1061 -6.01 -14.78 -21.27
C GLY A 1061 -4.90 -15.12 -20.28
N TRP A 1062 -5.25 -15.34 -19.00
CA TRP A 1062 -4.28 -15.74 -17.96
C TRP A 1062 -3.73 -17.16 -18.16
N GLY A 1063 -4.48 -18.02 -18.85
CA GLY A 1063 -4.02 -19.34 -19.29
C GLY A 1063 -2.83 -19.25 -20.24
N TRP A 1064 -2.82 -18.26 -21.15
CA TRP A 1064 -1.70 -18.00 -22.05
C TRP A 1064 -0.42 -17.64 -21.29
N MET A 1065 -0.50 -16.66 -20.37
CA MET A 1065 0.63 -16.27 -19.52
C MET A 1065 1.20 -17.48 -18.76
N SER A 1066 0.31 -18.26 -18.14
CA SER A 1066 0.69 -19.44 -17.35
C SER A 1066 1.33 -20.54 -18.19
N ALA A 1067 0.79 -20.82 -19.40
CA ALA A 1067 1.34 -21.78 -20.35
C ALA A 1067 2.73 -21.38 -20.88
N LYS A 1068 3.07 -20.09 -20.83
CA LYS A 1068 4.40 -19.53 -21.15
C LYS A 1068 5.33 -19.41 -19.93
N GLY A 1069 4.95 -19.95 -18.76
CA GLY A 1069 5.80 -20.00 -17.57
C GLY A 1069 5.80 -18.73 -16.72
N ALA A 1070 4.78 -17.87 -16.85
CA ALA A 1070 4.62 -16.70 -16.00
C ALA A 1070 4.53 -17.07 -14.50
N THR A 1071 5.30 -16.37 -13.67
CA THR A 1071 5.28 -16.50 -12.18
C THR A 1071 4.77 -15.21 -11.50
N THR A 1072 4.39 -14.23 -12.31
CA THR A 1072 3.89 -12.90 -12.02
C THR A 1072 2.88 -12.54 -13.12
N ILE A 1073 2.07 -11.51 -12.92
CA ILE A 1073 1.21 -10.97 -13.99
C ILE A 1073 2.06 -10.09 -14.91
N TRP A 1074 1.78 -10.14 -16.21
CA TRP A 1074 2.47 -9.33 -17.22
C TRP A 1074 1.70 -8.04 -17.49
N GLU A 1075 2.40 -7.03 -18.03
CA GLU A 1075 1.79 -5.78 -18.48
C GLU A 1075 0.85 -6.00 -19.66
N ARG A 1076 1.29 -6.81 -20.64
CA ARG A 1076 0.52 -7.15 -21.85
C ARG A 1076 -0.01 -8.58 -21.82
N TRP A 1077 -1.19 -8.79 -22.40
CA TRP A 1077 -1.75 -10.11 -22.66
C TRP A 1077 -0.86 -11.02 -23.53
N ASP A 1078 -0.03 -10.42 -24.38
CA ASP A 1078 0.90 -11.06 -25.33
C ASP A 1078 2.37 -10.68 -25.09
N GLY A 1079 2.78 -10.42 -23.84
CA GLY A 1079 4.19 -10.08 -23.54
C GLY A 1079 5.21 -11.05 -24.15
N ILE A 1080 4.87 -12.34 -24.19
CA ILE A 1080 5.36 -13.32 -25.18
C ILE A 1080 4.28 -13.50 -26.26
N THR A 1081 4.65 -13.25 -27.52
CA THR A 1081 3.76 -13.27 -28.68
C THR A 1081 3.42 -14.69 -29.12
N THR A 1082 2.42 -14.83 -29.99
CA THR A 1082 1.90 -16.13 -30.44
C THR A 1082 2.90 -16.96 -31.25
N ASP A 1083 3.85 -16.32 -31.92
CA ASP A 1083 4.99 -16.93 -32.61
C ASP A 1083 6.16 -17.31 -31.67
N GLY A 1084 6.09 -16.92 -30.39
CA GLY A 1084 7.14 -17.16 -29.39
C GLY A 1084 8.20 -16.06 -29.28
N GLY A 1085 8.04 -14.93 -29.99
CA GLY A 1085 8.82 -13.73 -29.77
C GLY A 1085 8.42 -12.95 -28.51
N PHE A 1086 8.93 -11.72 -28.40
CA PHE A 1086 8.55 -10.76 -27.36
C PHE A 1086 7.84 -9.57 -27.99
N GLN A 1087 6.84 -9.03 -27.29
CA GLN A 1087 6.25 -7.73 -27.62
C GLN A 1087 7.26 -6.58 -27.52
N ASP A 1088 6.91 -5.43 -28.09
CA ASP A 1088 7.74 -4.22 -28.18
C ASP A 1088 8.49 -3.91 -26.86
N PRO A 1089 9.84 -3.96 -26.84
CA PRO A 1089 10.63 -3.69 -25.64
C PRO A 1089 10.48 -2.26 -25.11
N GLY A 1090 9.94 -1.33 -25.90
CA GLY A 1090 9.58 0.02 -25.43
C GLY A 1090 8.54 0.00 -24.30
N MET A 1091 7.69 -1.03 -24.23
CA MET A 1091 6.73 -1.23 -23.14
C MET A 1091 6.27 -2.69 -23.07
N ASN A 1092 7.07 -3.55 -22.43
CA ASN A 1092 6.75 -4.96 -22.21
C ASN A 1092 7.35 -5.50 -20.89
N SER A 1093 6.70 -5.23 -19.76
CA SER A 1093 7.04 -5.81 -18.44
C SER A 1093 6.41 -7.19 -18.23
N PHE A 1094 7.15 -8.09 -17.59
CA PHE A 1094 6.66 -9.38 -17.13
C PHE A 1094 6.26 -9.38 -15.63
N ASN A 1095 6.18 -8.22 -14.97
CA ASN A 1095 5.86 -8.09 -13.55
C ASN A 1095 5.07 -6.82 -13.22
N HIS A 1096 3.79 -6.84 -13.60
CA HIS A 1096 2.88 -5.70 -13.55
C HIS A 1096 1.50 -6.16 -13.06
N TYR A 1097 0.92 -5.52 -12.04
CA TYR A 1097 -0.25 -6.09 -11.34
C TYR A 1097 -1.62 -5.75 -11.95
N GLY A 1098 -1.72 -4.78 -12.87
CA GLY A 1098 -3.02 -4.25 -13.37
C GLY A 1098 -3.99 -5.33 -13.87
N LEU A 1099 -3.52 -6.22 -14.76
CA LEU A 1099 -4.30 -7.36 -15.28
C LEU A 1099 -4.57 -8.47 -14.24
N GLY A 1100 -4.05 -8.33 -13.01
CA GLY A 1100 -4.25 -9.21 -11.87
C GLY A 1100 -5.42 -8.82 -10.96
N SER A 1101 -6.11 -7.71 -11.24
CA SER A 1101 -7.25 -7.22 -10.45
C SER A 1101 -8.45 -8.18 -10.39
N VAL A 1102 -8.49 -9.18 -11.29
CA VAL A 1102 -9.39 -10.35 -11.20
C VAL A 1102 -9.29 -11.10 -9.85
N GLY A 1103 -8.19 -10.94 -9.12
CA GLY A 1103 -7.98 -11.54 -7.80
C GLY A 1103 -9.12 -11.24 -6.81
N ASP A 1104 -9.65 -10.01 -6.79
CA ASP A 1104 -10.77 -9.67 -5.91
C ASP A 1104 -12.04 -10.49 -6.20
N TRP A 1105 -12.31 -10.84 -7.47
CA TRP A 1105 -13.38 -11.76 -7.83
C TRP A 1105 -13.07 -13.20 -7.41
N LEU A 1106 -11.82 -13.65 -7.56
CA LEU A 1106 -11.39 -14.96 -7.05
C LEU A 1106 -11.63 -15.06 -5.54
N TYR A 1107 -11.29 -14.04 -4.76
CA TYR A 1107 -11.42 -14.09 -3.31
C TYR A 1107 -12.87 -13.95 -2.84
N ARG A 1108 -13.61 -12.96 -3.37
CA ARG A 1108 -14.98 -12.65 -2.95
C ARG A 1108 -16.06 -13.59 -3.50
N GLU A 1109 -15.88 -14.13 -4.70
CA GLU A 1109 -16.97 -14.82 -5.42
C GLU A 1109 -16.61 -16.26 -5.76
N VAL A 1110 -15.38 -16.59 -6.16
CA VAL A 1110 -14.96 -18.00 -6.30
C VAL A 1110 -14.74 -18.64 -4.92
N GLY A 1111 -13.90 -18.03 -4.09
CA GLY A 1111 -13.71 -18.40 -2.68
C GLY A 1111 -14.89 -18.00 -1.80
N GLY A 1112 -15.65 -17.00 -2.23
CA GLY A 1112 -16.89 -16.58 -1.57
C GLY A 1112 -16.72 -15.66 -0.37
N LEU A 1113 -15.55 -15.05 -0.12
CA LEU A 1113 -15.26 -14.30 1.11
C LEU A 1113 -15.11 -12.79 0.85
N GLY A 1114 -16.11 -11.99 1.22
CA GLY A 1114 -16.10 -10.53 1.05
C GLY A 1114 -16.63 -9.76 2.26
N PRO A 1115 -16.59 -8.41 2.24
CA PRO A 1115 -17.25 -7.58 3.23
C PRO A 1115 -18.76 -7.47 2.93
N ALA A 1116 -19.62 -7.77 3.89
CA ALA A 1116 -21.04 -7.33 3.84
C ALA A 1116 -21.20 -5.90 4.41
N SER A 1117 -20.24 -5.48 5.24
CA SER A 1117 -20.05 -4.10 5.72
C SER A 1117 -18.56 -3.76 5.75
N PRO A 1118 -18.20 -2.47 5.69
CA PRO A 1118 -16.81 -2.01 5.70
C PRO A 1118 -15.98 -2.63 6.83
N GLY A 1119 -14.76 -3.06 6.52
CA GLY A 1119 -13.85 -3.66 7.51
C GLY A 1119 -14.23 -5.06 8.02
N TYR A 1120 -15.19 -5.74 7.37
CA TYR A 1120 -15.62 -7.11 7.68
C TYR A 1120 -16.28 -7.31 9.07
N ARG A 1121 -16.85 -6.26 9.69
CA ARG A 1121 -17.66 -6.40 10.93
C ARG A 1121 -18.84 -7.35 10.73
N GLN A 1122 -19.44 -7.26 9.54
CA GLN A 1122 -20.26 -8.30 8.96
C GLN A 1122 -19.56 -8.83 7.70
N VAL A 1123 -19.28 -10.12 7.68
CA VAL A 1123 -18.68 -10.85 6.57
C VAL A 1123 -19.77 -11.26 5.59
N LEU A 1124 -19.51 -11.13 4.28
CA LEU A 1124 -20.32 -11.78 3.24
C LEU A 1124 -19.65 -13.11 2.90
N VAL A 1125 -20.40 -14.20 3.07
CA VAL A 1125 -19.98 -15.54 2.60
C VAL A 1125 -20.92 -15.97 1.49
N ALA A 1126 -20.50 -15.76 0.24
CA ALA A 1126 -21.34 -15.92 -0.94
C ALA A 1126 -20.59 -16.56 -2.12
N PRO A 1127 -20.13 -17.82 -2.00
CA PRO A 1127 -19.46 -18.50 -3.09
C PRO A 1127 -20.37 -18.69 -4.30
N ARG A 1128 -19.78 -18.62 -5.50
CA ARG A 1128 -20.39 -18.93 -6.80
C ARG A 1128 -19.66 -20.10 -7.47
N PRO A 1129 -19.91 -21.35 -7.05
CA PRO A 1129 -19.34 -22.52 -7.74
C PRO A 1129 -19.74 -22.53 -9.21
N GLY A 1130 -18.77 -22.72 -10.11
CA GLY A 1130 -19.00 -22.74 -11.56
C GLY A 1130 -17.80 -23.29 -12.32
N GLY A 1131 -17.97 -23.45 -13.64
CA GLY A 1131 -17.00 -24.14 -14.47
C GLY A 1131 -16.72 -25.59 -14.00
N PRO A 1132 -15.50 -26.11 -14.18
CA PRO A 1132 -15.07 -27.42 -13.69
C PRO A 1132 -14.65 -27.42 -12.21
N LEU A 1133 -14.78 -26.31 -11.47
CA LEU A 1133 -14.33 -26.25 -10.09
C LEU A 1133 -15.18 -27.15 -9.18
N THR A 1134 -14.50 -28.02 -8.43
CA THR A 1134 -15.10 -28.92 -7.45
C THR A 1134 -14.79 -28.49 -6.01
N THR A 1135 -13.76 -27.68 -5.79
CA THR A 1135 -13.48 -27.01 -4.51
C THR A 1135 -12.95 -25.59 -4.70
N ALA A 1136 -13.23 -24.72 -3.74
CA ALA A 1136 -12.43 -23.53 -3.48
C ALA A 1136 -12.47 -23.15 -1.99
N ALA A 1137 -11.39 -22.54 -1.50
CA ALA A 1137 -11.28 -22.04 -0.14
C ALA A 1137 -10.59 -20.67 -0.12
N ALA A 1138 -11.12 -19.76 0.69
CA ALA A 1138 -10.57 -18.45 1.00
C ALA A 1138 -10.56 -18.21 2.51
N SER A 1139 -9.49 -17.61 3.02
CA SER A 1139 -9.35 -17.19 4.41
C SER A 1139 -8.75 -15.79 4.45
N LEU A 1140 -9.19 -14.95 5.40
CA LEU A 1140 -8.69 -13.59 5.60
C LEU A 1140 -8.62 -13.24 7.09
N THR A 1141 -7.47 -12.74 7.52
CA THR A 1141 -7.23 -12.20 8.85
C THR A 1141 -7.64 -10.73 8.89
N THR A 1142 -8.87 -10.48 9.32
CA THR A 1142 -9.46 -9.14 9.45
C THR A 1142 -9.01 -8.43 10.73
N ALA A 1143 -9.46 -7.20 10.95
CA ALA A 1143 -9.27 -6.52 12.22
C ALA A 1143 -9.89 -7.30 13.41
N TYR A 1144 -10.99 -8.03 13.19
CA TYR A 1144 -11.69 -8.84 14.20
C TYR A 1144 -11.05 -10.23 14.42
N GLY A 1145 -10.37 -10.78 13.41
CA GLY A 1145 -9.77 -12.11 13.45
C GLY A 1145 -9.91 -12.85 12.11
N VAL A 1146 -9.68 -14.15 12.11
CA VAL A 1146 -9.76 -14.98 10.89
C VAL A 1146 -11.21 -15.26 10.51
N SER A 1147 -11.58 -14.86 9.30
CA SER A 1147 -12.82 -15.25 8.61
C SER A 1147 -12.47 -16.21 7.46
N SER A 1148 -13.28 -17.24 7.22
CA SER A 1148 -13.04 -18.15 6.08
C SER A 1148 -14.31 -18.69 5.45
N SER A 1149 -14.20 -19.04 4.17
CA SER A 1149 -15.20 -19.72 3.34
C SER A 1149 -14.50 -20.86 2.61
N SER A 1150 -15.00 -22.08 2.74
CA SER A 1150 -14.43 -23.27 2.08
C SER A 1150 -15.57 -24.14 1.57
N TRP A 1151 -15.62 -24.42 0.27
CA TRP A 1151 -16.68 -25.24 -0.31
C TRP A 1151 -16.16 -26.42 -1.13
N ARG A 1152 -16.98 -27.47 -1.15
CA ARG A 1152 -16.78 -28.68 -1.96
C ARG A 1152 -18.09 -29.09 -2.62
N ARG A 1153 -18.04 -29.34 -3.93
CA ARG A 1153 -19.17 -29.79 -4.75
C ARG A 1153 -18.97 -31.25 -5.18
N THR A 1154 -20.04 -32.03 -5.23
CA THR A 1154 -20.04 -33.38 -5.80
C THR A 1154 -21.36 -33.61 -6.54
N GLY A 1155 -21.35 -33.51 -7.87
CA GLY A 1155 -22.57 -33.48 -8.67
C GLY A 1155 -23.39 -32.20 -8.41
N ALA A 1156 -24.62 -32.35 -7.92
CA ALA A 1156 -25.47 -31.26 -7.45
C ALA A 1156 -25.21 -30.88 -5.98
N ALA A 1157 -24.69 -31.81 -5.17
CA ALA A 1157 -24.49 -31.58 -3.75
C ALA A 1157 -23.34 -30.59 -3.47
N LEU A 1158 -23.53 -29.73 -2.49
CA LEU A 1158 -22.58 -28.71 -2.05
C LEU A 1158 -22.40 -28.79 -0.53
N ALA A 1159 -21.16 -28.75 -0.05
CA ALA A 1159 -20.84 -28.49 1.36
C ALA A 1159 -20.08 -27.16 1.44
N LEU A 1160 -20.46 -26.29 2.38
CA LEU A 1160 -19.85 -24.98 2.63
C LEU A 1160 -19.53 -24.86 4.12
N GLU A 1161 -18.24 -24.79 4.44
CA GLU A 1161 -17.71 -24.46 5.77
C GLU A 1161 -17.44 -22.97 5.89
N VAL A 1162 -17.83 -22.39 7.02
CA VAL A 1162 -17.74 -20.97 7.32
C VAL A 1162 -17.09 -20.77 8.68
N VAL A 1163 -16.14 -19.83 8.78
CA VAL A 1163 -15.60 -19.35 10.06
C VAL A 1163 -15.80 -17.84 10.17
N VAL A 1164 -16.29 -17.40 11.33
CA VAL A 1164 -16.54 -16.00 11.66
C VAL A 1164 -15.89 -15.68 13.01
N PRO A 1165 -15.02 -14.67 13.11
CA PRO A 1165 -14.32 -14.35 14.36
C PRO A 1165 -15.27 -13.70 15.39
N PRO A 1166 -14.96 -13.78 16.70
CA PRO A 1166 -15.69 -13.04 17.74
C PRO A 1166 -15.75 -11.53 17.48
N ASN A 1167 -16.82 -10.89 17.94
CA ASN A 1167 -17.24 -9.52 17.60
C ASN A 1167 -17.66 -9.26 16.14
N ALA A 1168 -17.60 -10.28 15.26
CA ALA A 1168 -18.14 -10.20 13.90
C ALA A 1168 -19.35 -11.12 13.71
N THR A 1169 -20.09 -10.88 12.63
CA THR A 1169 -21.21 -11.69 12.15
C THR A 1169 -21.01 -12.04 10.68
N ALA A 1170 -21.80 -12.96 10.11
CA ALA A 1170 -21.81 -13.19 8.67
C ALA A 1170 -23.20 -13.30 8.07
N VAL A 1171 -23.34 -12.79 6.84
CA VAL A 1171 -24.43 -13.12 5.92
C VAL A 1171 -23.92 -14.25 5.02
N VAL A 1172 -24.49 -15.44 5.18
CA VAL A 1172 -24.15 -16.62 4.38
C VAL A 1172 -25.19 -16.80 3.28
N ARG A 1173 -24.74 -16.88 2.04
CA ARG A 1173 -25.54 -17.09 0.84
C ARG A 1173 -25.16 -18.43 0.22
N VAL A 1174 -26.06 -19.40 0.32
CA VAL A 1174 -25.86 -20.78 -0.13
C VAL A 1174 -26.59 -20.99 -1.48
N PRO A 1175 -25.88 -21.26 -2.59
CA PRO A 1175 -26.52 -21.62 -3.86
C PRO A 1175 -27.26 -22.96 -3.74
N ALA A 1176 -28.55 -22.99 -4.05
CA ALA A 1176 -29.40 -24.17 -3.96
C ALA A 1176 -30.66 -24.05 -4.83
N GLY A 1177 -31.20 -25.18 -5.32
CA GLY A 1177 -32.42 -25.19 -6.14
C GLY A 1177 -33.71 -24.83 -5.38
N SER A 1178 -33.69 -24.90 -4.04
CA SER A 1178 -34.75 -24.38 -3.16
C SER A 1178 -34.18 -24.12 -1.75
N ALA A 1179 -34.90 -23.34 -0.94
CA ALA A 1179 -34.56 -23.16 0.47
C ALA A 1179 -34.57 -24.49 1.26
N ALA A 1180 -35.47 -25.41 0.91
CA ALA A 1180 -35.64 -26.70 1.58
C ALA A 1180 -34.52 -27.71 1.25
N ALA A 1181 -33.78 -27.50 0.17
CA ALA A 1181 -32.60 -28.31 -0.18
C ALA A 1181 -31.37 -27.98 0.69
N VAL A 1182 -31.41 -26.89 1.47
CA VAL A 1182 -30.29 -26.48 2.33
C VAL A 1182 -30.49 -26.97 3.76
N THR A 1183 -29.62 -27.90 4.19
CA THR A 1183 -29.43 -28.22 5.60
C THR A 1183 -28.50 -27.17 6.20
N ALA A 1184 -29.09 -26.21 6.93
CA ALA A 1184 -28.38 -25.16 7.63
C ALA A 1184 -28.18 -25.53 9.12
N PRO A 1185 -27.10 -25.05 9.78
CA PRO A 1185 -26.83 -25.33 11.19
C PRO A 1185 -27.87 -24.69 12.11
N ALA A 1186 -27.94 -25.14 13.36
CA ALA A 1186 -28.95 -24.70 14.33
C ALA A 1186 -28.86 -23.19 14.65
N GLU A 1187 -27.67 -22.62 14.51
CA GLU A 1187 -27.32 -21.22 14.73
C GLU A 1187 -27.74 -20.30 13.58
N ALA A 1188 -27.94 -20.83 12.37
CA ALA A 1188 -28.24 -20.02 11.19
C ALA A 1188 -29.69 -19.55 11.17
N VAL A 1189 -29.89 -18.24 11.18
CA VAL A 1189 -31.23 -17.62 11.11
C VAL A 1189 -31.54 -17.23 9.66
N PRO A 1190 -32.58 -17.82 9.02
CA PRO A 1190 -32.91 -17.54 7.63
C PRO A 1190 -33.26 -16.06 7.39
N GLN A 1191 -32.83 -15.53 6.25
CA GLN A 1191 -33.09 -14.16 5.79
C GLN A 1191 -33.88 -14.11 4.48
N GLY A 1192 -34.07 -15.26 3.81
CA GLY A 1192 -34.90 -15.40 2.62
C GLY A 1192 -34.31 -16.35 1.58
N TYR A 1193 -35.06 -16.60 0.52
CA TYR A 1193 -34.61 -17.34 -0.65
C TYR A 1193 -35.01 -16.60 -1.92
N ALA A 1194 -34.05 -16.31 -2.79
CA ALA A 1194 -34.26 -15.63 -4.06
C ALA A 1194 -33.21 -16.08 -5.07
N ASN A 1195 -33.60 -16.16 -6.35
CA ASN A 1195 -32.69 -16.38 -7.49
C ASN A 1195 -31.71 -17.56 -7.31
N GLY A 1196 -32.17 -18.69 -6.76
CA GLY A 1196 -31.32 -19.87 -6.54
C GLY A 1196 -30.39 -19.79 -5.33
N VAL A 1197 -30.63 -18.85 -4.39
CA VAL A 1197 -29.76 -18.60 -3.23
C VAL A 1197 -30.58 -18.51 -1.95
N ALA A 1198 -30.26 -19.37 -0.98
CA ALA A 1198 -30.76 -19.26 0.40
C ALA A 1198 -29.83 -18.38 1.22
N SER A 1199 -30.38 -17.39 1.92
CA SER A 1199 -29.62 -16.43 2.74
C SER A 1199 -29.85 -16.68 4.24
N TYR A 1200 -28.78 -16.58 5.03
CA TYR A 1200 -28.79 -16.78 6.48
C TYR A 1200 -27.92 -15.73 7.18
N THR A 1201 -28.20 -15.44 8.45
CA THR A 1201 -27.30 -14.73 9.36
C THR A 1201 -26.77 -15.69 10.41
N VAL A 1202 -25.47 -15.59 10.71
CA VAL A 1202 -24.80 -16.29 11.82
C VAL A 1202 -23.93 -15.31 12.61
N GLY A 1203 -23.76 -15.58 13.91
CA GLY A 1203 -22.78 -14.90 14.76
C GLY A 1203 -21.35 -15.42 14.54
N SER A 1204 -20.46 -15.15 15.49
CA SER A 1204 -19.11 -15.70 15.50
C SER A 1204 -19.08 -17.22 15.74
N GLY A 1205 -18.33 -17.99 14.97
CA GLY A 1205 -18.24 -19.45 15.17
C GLY A 1205 -17.67 -20.19 13.98
N ARG A 1206 -17.87 -21.52 13.97
CA ARG A 1206 -17.62 -22.39 12.81
C ARG A 1206 -18.92 -23.09 12.45
N TYR A 1207 -19.27 -23.07 11.18
CA TYR A 1207 -20.57 -23.51 10.67
C TYR A 1207 -20.39 -24.34 9.39
N THR A 1208 -21.27 -25.31 9.18
CA THR A 1208 -21.33 -26.09 7.94
C THR A 1208 -22.75 -26.06 7.39
N PHE A 1209 -22.89 -25.68 6.13
CA PHE A 1209 -24.12 -25.75 5.36
C PHE A 1209 -23.96 -26.85 4.31
N THR A 1210 -25.00 -27.67 4.10
CA THR A 1210 -25.01 -28.66 3.02
C THR A 1210 -26.25 -28.52 2.15
N VAL A 1211 -26.08 -28.79 0.86
CA VAL A 1211 -27.13 -28.85 -0.15
C VAL A 1211 -27.12 -30.25 -0.73
N SER A 1212 -28.30 -30.87 -0.80
CA SER A 1212 -28.54 -32.22 -1.34
C SER A 1212 -29.05 -32.17 -2.78
#